data_AF-A0AA95LYZ5-F1
#
_entry.id   AF-A0AA95LYZ5-F1
#
_cell.length_a   1.000
_cell.length_b   1.000
_cell.length_c   1.000
_cell.angle_alpha   90.00
_cell.angle_beta   90.00
_cell.angle_gamma   90.00
#
_symmetry.space_group_name_H-M   'P 1'
#
loop_
_entity.id
_entity.type
_entity.pdbx_description
1 polymer ?
#
loop_
_entity_poly.entity_id
_entity_poly.type
_entity_poly.pdbx_seq_one_letter_code
_entity_poly.pdbx_strand_id
1 'polypeptide(L)'
;MIRLTAGFLAFLLLFNLLNIKMSAESIEPKIKVKLVNYLGNKSEITIKPAGDYFIEDSTVRLTSGKSYLVKYDNNKITLIDGTTSLYSAEIVNLLPSSETDYLSINNRNYLGSFQFVPENSKYVRPINEIYMEDYLKGVVPSEMYASWNREALKTQAVAARTYALSYKSVTIDDTINFQVYGGFTWNPNSTAAVDETKGEVLKVNGRLISAVFSASNGGKTESNANVWGSSPLSYLPIKEDQFDAKTAWKFSVSKQQFNPTGLTWSQMKEKDITIINTIKAWMSTHGYAGKEIKITAIPELSLHTPTSGGRVSKGNISVEFLTKDSIDENGAYIPQKLEYKNVAASQIRAMVGNRMMLSYLVSTIVETAETITVSGFGDGHGVGLSQWGAQNRANAGQKYNEILGFYYVGTALVKEYSDRPVPVIEVPIEQTEQTTPITNEQVQPDSKEQTTTGGIEDVQQESDSTEQSTAGGTDEQAEVEPIVETPLRPITDEIAPTISEVKVNFDYLKNKTLVSFRTNEKAKVTVYLKDSKGNIFTYLLKDALTEAGSISKEYNSYSLANGKYYAGIITVDLSNNRSSTLPSFEVNKDKTAPKFSSVKASIDNKKNKAHITFKTNETAKVTVYIKNSSGKILSYLKKDILTKAGTINQDYNTNSLGNGKYSVVMSATDTSKNRSTVTTSFVVNKVVKTKTGKVTVSRLNVRTSASTKGRVIGSLKKNQTVTIVSTTGSWYKIKYGKTTGYVSKSYIK
;
A
#
# COMPACT_ATOMS: atom_id res chain seq x y z
N MET A 1 63.63 30.33 25.93
CA MET A 1 62.82 30.50 24.71
C MET A 1 61.38 30.10 25.05
N ILE A 2 60.56 31.13 25.32
CA ILE A 2 59.09 31.26 25.40
C ILE A 2 58.22 30.02 25.75
N ARG A 3 57.56 30.01 26.93
CA ARG A 3 56.11 30.33 27.11
C ARG A 3 55.62 30.22 28.57
N LEU A 4 55.07 31.35 29.04
CA LEU A 4 54.15 31.60 30.17
C LEU A 4 52.85 30.77 30.02
N THR A 5 51.95 30.52 30.99
CA THR A 5 51.75 30.82 32.43
C THR A 5 50.58 29.94 32.88
N ALA A 6 50.47 29.64 34.18
CA ALA A 6 49.34 28.93 34.78
C ALA A 6 48.80 29.67 36.01
N GLY A 7 47.47 29.62 36.18
CA GLY A 7 46.70 29.83 37.42
C GLY A 7 46.44 31.30 37.78
N PHE A 8 45.30 31.71 38.34
CA PHE A 8 44.15 31.02 38.93
C PHE A 8 43.15 32.12 39.34
N LEU A 9 41.84 32.04 39.00
CA LEU A 9 40.77 32.48 39.90
C LEU A 9 39.38 32.06 39.39
N ALA A 10 38.64 31.38 40.26
CA ALA A 10 37.27 30.91 40.07
C ALA A 10 36.25 32.02 40.35
N PHE A 11 35.25 32.19 39.47
CA PHE A 11 33.82 32.37 39.82
C PHE A 11 33.00 32.61 38.53
N LEU A 12 32.34 31.58 37.99
CA LEU A 12 31.13 31.75 37.14
C LEU A 12 30.43 30.39 36.96
N LEU A 13 29.60 30.09 37.95
CA LEU A 13 28.50 29.14 37.87
C LEU A 13 27.36 29.85 37.13
N LEU A 14 27.07 29.51 35.87
CA LEU A 14 25.77 29.71 35.22
C LEU A 14 25.74 29.09 33.81
N PHE A 15 24.76 28.20 33.60
CA PHE A 15 24.29 27.66 32.32
C PHE A 15 25.24 26.76 31.51
N ASN A 16 25.41 25.51 31.96
CA ASN A 16 25.49 24.39 31.01
C ASN A 16 24.12 24.23 30.34
N LEU A 17 23.88 24.98 29.27
CA LEU A 17 22.84 24.68 28.29
C LEU A 17 23.22 23.37 27.62
N LEU A 18 22.65 22.28 28.14
CA LEU A 18 22.38 21.08 27.36
C LEU A 18 21.61 21.52 26.10
N ASN A 19 22.35 21.74 25.00
CA ASN A 19 21.80 21.84 23.66
C ASN A 19 21.29 20.45 23.27
N ILE A 20 20.16 20.04 23.84
CA ILE A 20 19.33 18.99 23.26
C ILE A 20 18.79 19.61 21.98
N LYS A 21 19.45 19.35 20.85
CA LYS A 21 18.81 19.47 19.54
C LYS A 21 17.65 18.49 19.55
N MET A 22 16.47 18.97 19.93
CA MET A 22 15.22 18.29 19.66
C MET A 22 15.10 18.28 18.14
N SER A 23 15.53 17.18 17.50
CA SER A 23 15.28 16.98 16.07
C SER A 23 13.77 17.02 15.89
N ALA A 24 13.28 17.91 15.02
CA ALA A 24 11.90 17.86 14.59
C ALA A 24 11.61 16.43 14.09
N GLU A 25 10.54 15.82 14.58
CA GLU A 25 10.13 14.49 14.12
C GLU A 25 9.80 14.60 12.63
N SER A 26 10.47 13.79 11.81
CA SER A 26 10.27 13.87 10.36
C SER A 26 8.92 13.21 10.00
N ILE A 27 8.21 13.75 9.02
CA ILE A 27 6.95 13.15 8.55
C ILE A 27 7.21 11.94 7.65
N GLU A 28 6.24 11.03 7.55
CA GLU A 28 6.35 9.85 6.69
C GLU A 28 6.73 10.23 5.24
N PRO A 29 7.84 9.68 4.71
CA PRO A 29 8.32 10.01 3.37
C PRO A 29 7.57 9.24 2.28
N LYS A 30 7.61 9.79 1.06
CA LYS A 30 7.25 9.06 -0.17
C LYS A 30 8.46 8.38 -0.79
N ILE A 31 8.22 7.34 -1.56
CA ILE A 31 9.20 6.65 -2.41
C ILE A 31 8.69 6.55 -3.85
N LYS A 32 9.61 6.60 -4.81
CA LYS A 32 9.34 6.46 -6.24
C LYS A 32 9.76 5.08 -6.73
N VAL A 33 8.80 4.34 -7.29
CA VAL A 33 8.98 2.96 -7.74
C VAL A 33 8.66 2.84 -9.23
N LYS A 34 9.67 2.56 -10.04
CA LYS A 34 9.54 2.23 -11.46
C LYS A 34 8.95 0.83 -11.61
N LEU A 35 7.79 0.72 -12.26
CA LEU A 35 7.06 -0.55 -12.39
C LEU A 35 7.54 -1.32 -13.62
N VAL A 36 8.37 -2.34 -13.42
CA VAL A 36 9.02 -3.17 -14.45
C VAL A 36 8.59 -4.63 -14.37
N ASN A 37 8.63 -5.22 -13.18
CA ASN A 37 8.55 -6.66 -12.93
C ASN A 37 7.25 -7.29 -13.43
N TYR A 38 6.11 -6.73 -13.04
CA TYR A 38 4.80 -7.25 -13.46
C TYR A 38 4.37 -6.74 -14.84
N LEU A 39 4.78 -5.51 -15.20
CA LEU A 39 4.29 -4.85 -16.41
C LEU A 39 5.05 -5.30 -17.67
N GLY A 40 6.35 -5.58 -17.54
CA GLY A 40 7.26 -5.77 -18.67
C GLY A 40 7.39 -4.52 -19.52
N ASN A 41 7.80 -4.70 -20.78
CA ASN A 41 7.90 -3.63 -21.77
C ASN A 41 6.63 -3.58 -22.63
N LYS A 42 5.93 -2.45 -22.60
CA LYS A 42 4.65 -2.24 -23.30
C LYS A 42 4.64 -0.88 -23.97
N SER A 43 4.25 -0.82 -25.25
CA SER A 43 4.05 0.44 -25.98
C SER A 43 2.76 1.15 -25.59
N GLU A 44 1.81 0.41 -25.01
CA GLU A 44 0.55 0.91 -24.49
C GLU A 44 0.10 0.10 -23.26
N ILE A 45 -0.59 0.76 -22.34
CA ILE A 45 -1.09 0.16 -21.10
C ILE A 45 -2.50 0.65 -20.80
N THR A 46 -3.34 -0.21 -20.24
CA THR A 46 -4.68 0.18 -19.79
C THR A 46 -4.64 0.57 -18.32
N ILE A 47 -5.21 1.73 -18.01
CA ILE A 47 -5.39 2.21 -16.65
C ILE A 47 -6.88 2.35 -16.32
N LYS A 48 -7.25 2.06 -15.08
CA LYS A 48 -8.63 2.20 -14.58
C LYS A 48 -8.60 2.69 -13.13
N PRO A 49 -8.97 3.95 -12.87
CA PRO A 49 -8.96 4.47 -11.51
C PRO A 49 -10.17 3.96 -10.71
N ALA A 50 -9.99 3.82 -9.40
CA ALA A 50 -11.02 3.60 -8.42
C ALA A 50 -10.92 4.73 -7.38
N GLY A 51 -11.85 5.67 -7.49
CA GLY A 51 -11.61 7.07 -7.12
C GLY A 51 -11.22 7.87 -8.36
N ASP A 52 -11.21 9.20 -8.27
CA ASP A 52 -10.85 10.03 -9.42
C ASP A 52 -9.36 10.35 -9.42
N TYR A 53 -8.82 10.60 -10.61
CA TYR A 53 -7.45 11.05 -10.80
C TYR A 53 -7.43 12.29 -11.69
N PHE A 54 -6.46 13.17 -11.45
CA PHE A 54 -6.26 14.41 -12.20
C PHE A 54 -4.89 14.41 -12.85
N ILE A 55 -4.79 15.00 -14.03
CA ILE A 55 -3.49 15.32 -14.61
C ILE A 55 -2.98 16.59 -13.93
N GLU A 56 -1.75 16.56 -13.43
CA GLU A 56 -1.10 17.74 -12.85
C GLU A 56 -1.07 18.89 -13.88
N ASP A 57 -1.38 20.10 -13.44
CA ASP A 57 -1.46 21.30 -14.29
C ASP A 57 -2.44 21.22 -15.47
N SER A 58 -3.51 20.42 -15.32
CA SER A 58 -4.56 20.25 -16.33
C SER A 58 -5.95 20.20 -15.71
N THR A 59 -6.98 20.52 -16.50
CA THR A 59 -8.40 20.31 -16.15
C THR A 59 -8.88 18.88 -16.42
N VAL A 60 -8.05 18.04 -17.04
CA VAL A 60 -8.41 16.67 -17.40
C VAL A 60 -8.55 15.79 -16.15
N ARG A 61 -9.75 15.24 -15.96
CA ARG A 61 -10.12 14.31 -14.88
C ARG A 61 -10.39 12.92 -15.44
N LEU A 62 -9.74 11.93 -14.87
CA LEU A 62 -10.03 10.52 -15.09
C LEU A 62 -11.03 10.07 -14.03
N THR A 63 -12.20 9.59 -14.48
CA THR A 63 -13.32 9.28 -13.61
C THR A 63 -13.27 7.84 -13.12
N SER A 64 -13.65 7.65 -11.86
CA SER A 64 -13.71 6.36 -11.18
C SER A 64 -14.47 5.31 -12.00
N GLY A 65 -13.87 4.14 -12.14
CA GLY A 65 -14.45 2.97 -12.81
C GLY A 65 -14.31 2.94 -14.33
N LYS A 66 -13.91 4.04 -14.97
CA LYS A 66 -13.71 4.13 -16.42
C LYS A 66 -12.32 3.66 -16.84
N SER A 67 -12.19 3.03 -18.00
CA SER A 67 -10.89 2.59 -18.52
C SER A 67 -10.31 3.61 -19.49
N TYR A 68 -9.01 3.84 -19.40
CA TYR A 68 -8.24 4.72 -20.28
C TYR A 68 -7.01 3.98 -20.81
N LEU A 69 -6.53 4.39 -21.99
CA LEU A 69 -5.29 3.89 -22.57
C LEU A 69 -4.20 4.94 -22.41
N VAL A 70 -3.02 4.52 -21.95
CA VAL A 70 -1.80 5.34 -21.97
C VAL A 70 -0.87 4.73 -23.01
N LYS A 71 -0.48 5.52 -24.00
CA LYS A 71 0.33 5.06 -25.14
C LYS A 71 1.53 5.96 -25.34
N TYR A 72 2.64 5.37 -25.77
CA TYR A 72 3.77 6.11 -26.30
C TYR A 72 3.61 6.22 -27.82
N ASP A 73 3.39 7.43 -28.31
CA ASP A 73 3.35 7.74 -29.74
C ASP A 73 3.89 9.14 -30.03
N ASN A 74 4.45 9.34 -31.23
CA ASN A 74 5.01 10.63 -31.67
C ASN A 74 5.97 11.28 -30.65
N ASN A 75 6.81 10.46 -29.99
CA ASN A 75 7.73 10.87 -28.93
C ASN A 75 7.06 11.48 -27.68
N LYS A 76 5.78 11.21 -27.46
CA LYS A 76 5.00 11.66 -26.30
C LYS A 76 4.24 10.52 -25.65
N ILE A 77 3.81 10.76 -24.41
CA ILE A 77 2.85 9.95 -23.69
C ILE A 77 1.46 10.56 -23.89
N THR A 78 0.58 9.79 -24.52
CA THR A 78 -0.78 10.19 -24.84
C THR A 78 -1.78 9.40 -24.01
N LEU A 79 -2.68 10.10 -23.33
CA LEU A 79 -3.83 9.55 -22.60
C LEU A 79 -5.07 9.57 -23.49
N ILE A 80 -5.72 8.43 -23.63
CA ILE A 80 -6.81 8.21 -24.59
C ILE A 80 -8.04 7.64 -23.88
N ASP A 81 -9.21 8.16 -24.25
CA ASP A 81 -10.53 7.67 -23.87
C ASP A 81 -11.30 7.21 -25.12
N GLY A 82 -11.45 5.90 -25.27
CA GLY A 82 -11.99 5.29 -26.50
C GLY A 82 -11.12 5.65 -27.70
N THR A 83 -11.60 6.54 -28.56
CA THR A 83 -10.87 7.04 -29.74
C THR A 83 -10.34 8.47 -29.56
N THR A 84 -10.67 9.13 -28.45
CA THR A 84 -10.36 10.54 -28.22
C THR A 84 -9.06 10.67 -27.43
N SER A 85 -8.10 11.44 -27.95
CA SER A 85 -6.91 11.82 -27.19
C SER A 85 -7.27 12.93 -26.20
N LEU A 86 -7.15 12.65 -24.91
CA LEU A 86 -7.50 13.59 -23.83
C LEU A 86 -6.35 14.54 -23.49
N TYR A 87 -5.13 14.02 -23.50
CA TYR A 87 -3.93 14.76 -23.11
C TYR A 87 -2.67 14.11 -23.71
N SER A 88 -1.69 14.91 -24.12
CA SER A 88 -0.42 14.41 -24.66
C SER A 88 0.74 15.31 -24.26
N ALA A 89 1.75 14.73 -23.61
CA ALA A 89 2.94 15.43 -23.12
C ALA A 89 4.16 14.50 -23.13
N GLU A 90 5.37 15.03 -22.94
CA GLU A 90 6.57 14.19 -22.80
C GLU A 90 6.47 13.27 -21.57
N ILE A 91 5.88 13.78 -20.49
CA ILE A 91 5.64 13.09 -19.25
C ILE A 91 4.21 13.42 -18.80
N VAL A 92 3.46 12.42 -18.34
CA VAL A 92 2.12 12.63 -17.77
C VAL A 92 2.15 12.30 -16.28
N ASN A 93 1.86 13.29 -15.43
CA ASN A 93 1.73 13.12 -13.98
C ASN A 93 0.24 12.98 -13.62
N LEU A 94 -0.13 11.88 -12.97
CA LEU A 94 -1.47 11.62 -12.44
C LEU A 94 -1.48 11.68 -10.91
N LEU A 95 -2.38 12.50 -10.38
CA LEU A 95 -2.60 12.71 -8.97
C LEU A 95 -3.95 12.11 -8.55
N PRO A 96 -4.02 11.29 -7.48
CA PRO A 96 -5.28 10.80 -6.97
C PRO A 96 -6.10 11.92 -6.31
N SER A 97 -7.42 11.83 -6.38
CA SER A 97 -8.31 12.77 -5.68
C SER A 97 -8.27 12.59 -4.15
N SER A 98 -7.99 11.37 -3.69
CA SER A 98 -7.83 11.00 -2.28
C SER A 98 -6.71 9.98 -2.10
N GLU A 99 -6.04 9.97 -0.95
CA GLU A 99 -4.98 9.00 -0.64
C GLU A 99 -5.45 7.53 -0.62
N THR A 100 -6.76 7.29 -0.52
CA THR A 100 -7.34 5.94 -0.58
C THR A 100 -7.69 5.49 -1.99
N ASP A 101 -7.62 6.39 -2.96
CA ASP A 101 -7.89 6.09 -4.36
C ASP A 101 -6.73 5.29 -4.93
N TYR A 102 -7.06 4.34 -5.80
CA TYR A 102 -6.05 3.51 -6.46
C TYR A 102 -6.27 3.45 -7.96
N LEU A 103 -5.16 3.34 -8.68
CA LEU A 103 -5.13 3.13 -10.11
C LEU A 103 -4.87 1.65 -10.41
N SER A 104 -5.75 1.01 -11.17
CA SER A 104 -5.46 -0.31 -11.73
C SER A 104 -4.69 -0.15 -13.02
N ILE A 105 -3.49 -0.74 -13.10
CA ILE A 105 -2.66 -0.79 -14.30
C ILE A 105 -2.54 -2.26 -14.70
N ASN A 106 -3.08 -2.64 -15.86
CA ASN A 106 -3.13 -4.05 -16.31
C ASN A 106 -3.59 -5.04 -15.21
N ASN A 107 -4.71 -4.72 -14.57
CA ASN A 107 -5.36 -5.51 -13.50
C ASN A 107 -4.59 -5.60 -12.17
N ARG A 108 -3.53 -4.82 -11.99
CA ARG A 108 -2.87 -4.68 -10.68
C ARG A 108 -3.15 -3.29 -10.12
N ASN A 109 -3.60 -3.23 -8.88
CA ASN A 109 -3.97 -1.99 -8.22
C ASN A 109 -2.76 -1.36 -7.54
N TYR A 110 -2.67 -0.04 -7.57
CA TYR A 110 -1.60 0.72 -6.96
C TYR A 110 -2.18 2.01 -6.34
N LEU A 111 -1.80 2.33 -5.11
CA LEU A 111 -2.14 3.59 -4.46
C LEU A 111 -1.14 4.69 -4.86
N GLY A 112 -1.49 5.94 -4.57
CA GLY A 112 -0.60 7.09 -4.76
C GLY A 112 -0.68 7.71 -6.15
N SER A 113 0.32 8.54 -6.47
CA SER A 113 0.45 9.23 -7.76
C SER A 113 1.30 8.44 -8.74
N PHE A 114 1.21 8.81 -10.01
CA PHE A 114 1.94 8.15 -11.10
C PHE A 114 2.56 9.17 -12.03
N GLN A 115 3.77 8.91 -12.45
CA GLN A 115 4.40 9.56 -13.59
C GLN A 115 4.56 8.54 -14.70
N PHE A 116 4.04 8.83 -15.90
CA PHE A 116 4.23 8.00 -17.08
C PHE A 116 5.30 8.63 -17.96
N VAL A 117 6.40 7.90 -18.18
CA VAL A 117 7.55 8.36 -18.96
C VAL A 117 7.80 7.45 -20.17
N PRO A 118 8.38 7.98 -21.25
CA PRO A 118 8.88 7.15 -22.34
C PRO A 118 10.13 6.39 -21.90
N GLU A 119 10.23 5.12 -22.27
CA GLU A 119 11.42 4.28 -22.05
C GLU A 119 11.87 3.65 -23.36
N ASN A 120 13.18 3.76 -23.65
CA ASN A 120 13.81 3.26 -24.88
C ASN A 120 13.13 3.73 -26.17
N SER A 121 12.54 4.93 -26.15
CA SER A 121 11.78 5.51 -27.28
C SER A 121 10.75 4.56 -27.89
N LYS A 122 10.16 3.68 -27.06
CA LYS A 122 9.25 2.62 -27.52
C LYS A 122 8.18 2.24 -26.51
N TYR A 123 8.46 2.36 -25.22
CA TYR A 123 7.61 1.83 -24.16
C TYR A 123 7.09 2.95 -23.25
N VAL A 124 5.92 2.72 -22.67
CA VAL A 124 5.38 3.51 -21.56
C VAL A 124 5.86 2.88 -20.25
N ARG A 125 6.53 3.67 -19.42
CA ARG A 125 6.98 3.24 -18.09
C ARG A 125 6.28 4.05 -16.99
N PRO A 126 5.42 3.42 -16.17
CA PRO A 126 4.89 4.05 -14.97
C PRO A 126 5.94 4.09 -13.84
N ILE A 127 6.03 5.22 -13.17
CA ILE A 127 6.73 5.44 -11.92
C ILE A 127 5.66 5.77 -10.87
N ASN A 128 5.46 4.89 -9.90
CA ASN A 128 4.51 5.07 -8.82
C ASN A 128 5.17 5.81 -7.66
N GLU A 129 4.61 6.94 -7.24
CA GLU A 129 5.03 7.67 -6.04
C GLU A 129 4.01 7.44 -4.91
N ILE A 130 4.48 6.89 -3.80
CA ILE A 130 3.63 6.37 -2.73
C ILE A 130 4.27 6.58 -1.36
N TYR A 131 3.46 6.74 -0.31
CA TYR A 131 3.93 6.80 1.07
C TYR A 131 4.59 5.49 1.53
N MET A 132 5.63 5.61 2.34
CA MET A 132 6.50 4.49 2.72
C MET A 132 5.76 3.32 3.37
N GLU A 133 4.84 3.56 4.30
CA GLU A 133 4.12 2.49 4.98
C GLU A 133 3.16 1.75 4.04
N ASP A 134 2.56 2.46 3.09
CA ASP A 134 1.66 1.88 2.08
C ASP A 134 2.42 1.07 1.02
N TYR A 135 3.62 1.53 0.67
CA TYR A 135 4.59 0.75 -0.11
C TYR A 135 4.96 -0.56 0.60
N LEU A 136 5.33 -0.49 1.88
CA LEU A 136 5.75 -1.66 2.66
C LEU A 136 4.63 -2.70 2.82
N LYS A 137 3.37 -2.27 2.90
CA LYS A 137 2.22 -3.18 2.91
C LYS A 137 2.07 -3.96 1.60
N GLY A 138 2.64 -3.47 0.49
CA GLY A 138 2.79 -4.20 -0.78
C GLY A 138 4.08 -5.02 -0.89
N VAL A 139 5.17 -4.59 -0.23
CA VAL A 139 6.47 -5.30 -0.25
C VAL A 139 6.48 -6.50 0.67
N VAL A 140 6.14 -6.33 1.96
CA VAL A 140 6.24 -7.40 2.97
C VAL A 140 5.52 -8.69 2.58
N PRO A 141 4.26 -8.68 2.09
CA PRO A 141 3.60 -9.92 1.65
C PRO A 141 4.12 -10.47 0.31
N SER A 142 4.90 -9.69 -0.44
CA SER A 142 5.58 -10.13 -1.67
C SER A 142 6.94 -10.77 -1.38
N GLU A 143 7.58 -10.39 -0.27
CA GLU A 143 8.88 -10.91 0.17
C GLU A 143 8.75 -12.09 1.15
N MET A 144 7.75 -12.08 2.03
CA MET A 144 7.46 -13.17 2.96
C MET A 144 6.00 -13.60 2.84
N TYR A 145 5.74 -14.89 3.08
CA TYR A 145 4.36 -15.38 3.13
C TYR A 145 3.58 -14.63 4.21
N ALA A 146 2.50 -13.95 3.84
CA ALA A 146 1.76 -13.12 4.78
C ALA A 146 1.14 -13.88 5.98
N SER A 147 1.04 -15.21 5.90
CA SER A 147 0.59 -16.08 7.00
C SER A 147 1.66 -16.39 8.05
N TRP A 148 2.91 -15.98 7.80
CA TRP A 148 4.03 -16.20 8.69
C TRP A 148 3.92 -15.44 10.01
N ASN A 149 4.79 -15.81 10.94
CA ASN A 149 4.77 -15.28 12.30
C ASN A 149 4.89 -13.75 12.28
N ARG A 150 4.02 -13.08 13.04
CA ARG A 150 3.96 -11.62 13.13
C ARG A 150 5.31 -10.99 13.46
N GLU A 151 6.11 -11.60 14.33
CA GLU A 151 7.44 -11.08 14.68
C GLU A 151 8.43 -11.18 13.52
N ALA A 152 8.35 -12.23 12.69
CA ALA A 152 9.15 -12.34 11.47
C ALA A 152 8.74 -11.30 10.43
N LEU A 153 7.43 -11.05 10.27
CA LEU A 153 6.92 -10.00 9.39
C LEU A 153 7.32 -8.60 9.86
N LYS A 154 7.37 -8.35 11.18
CA LYS A 154 7.91 -7.11 11.76
C LYS A 154 9.39 -6.92 11.45
N THR A 155 10.18 -7.98 11.61
CA THR A 155 11.61 -7.98 11.23
C THR A 155 11.77 -7.59 9.77
N GLN A 156 11.00 -8.20 8.87
CA GLN A 156 11.05 -7.86 7.44
C GLN A 156 10.55 -6.45 7.15
N ALA A 157 9.53 -5.96 7.84
CA ALA A 157 9.03 -4.59 7.67
C ALA A 157 10.11 -3.55 8.01
N VAL A 158 10.81 -3.71 9.14
CA VAL A 158 11.91 -2.81 9.54
C VAL A 158 13.10 -2.91 8.58
N ALA A 159 13.50 -4.11 8.20
CA ALA A 159 14.60 -4.31 7.24
C ALA A 159 14.25 -3.68 5.87
N ALA A 160 13.04 -3.95 5.37
CA ALA A 160 12.57 -3.40 4.10
C ALA A 160 12.44 -1.87 4.13
N ARG A 161 11.93 -1.29 5.22
CA ARG A 161 11.85 0.16 5.41
C ARG A 161 13.22 0.81 5.38
N THR A 162 14.15 0.23 6.13
CA THR A 162 15.53 0.74 6.21
C THR A 162 16.21 0.68 4.85
N TYR A 163 16.05 -0.43 4.13
CA TYR A 163 16.59 -0.61 2.78
C TYR A 163 16.00 0.43 1.81
N ALA A 164 14.68 0.54 1.72
CA ALA A 164 14.00 1.49 0.85
C ALA A 164 14.41 2.94 1.11
N LEU A 165 14.48 3.36 2.37
CA LEU A 165 14.89 4.72 2.75
C LEU A 165 16.35 5.02 2.42
N SER A 166 17.23 4.02 2.41
CA SER A 166 18.63 4.21 1.99
C SER A 166 18.75 4.63 0.51
N TYR A 167 17.69 4.40 -0.28
CA TYR A 167 17.54 4.81 -1.68
C TYR A 167 16.50 5.92 -1.89
N LYS A 168 16.05 6.62 -0.84
CA LYS A 168 14.96 7.62 -0.95
C LYS A 168 15.21 8.70 -2.02
N SER A 169 16.46 9.04 -2.31
CA SER A 169 16.82 10.06 -3.30
C SER A 169 16.83 9.56 -4.76
N VAL A 170 16.54 8.28 -5.01
CA VAL A 170 16.52 7.71 -6.36
C VAL A 170 15.21 6.95 -6.62
N THR A 171 14.86 6.80 -7.89
CA THR A 171 13.75 5.94 -8.31
C THR A 171 14.23 4.49 -8.32
N ILE A 172 13.70 3.67 -7.40
CA ILE A 172 13.96 2.23 -7.36
C ILE A 172 13.05 1.49 -8.35
N ASP A 173 13.37 0.25 -8.72
CA ASP A 173 12.44 -0.61 -9.48
C ASP A 173 11.79 -1.68 -8.58
N ASP A 174 10.71 -2.30 -9.07
CA ASP A 174 9.92 -3.35 -8.38
C ASP A 174 10.45 -4.78 -8.62
N THR A 175 11.72 -4.91 -9.02
CA THR A 175 12.39 -6.18 -9.28
C THR A 175 13.28 -6.61 -8.12
N ILE A 176 13.89 -7.79 -8.23
CA ILE A 176 14.86 -8.31 -7.26
C ILE A 176 16.16 -7.49 -7.18
N ASN A 177 16.36 -6.49 -8.05
CA ASN A 177 17.47 -5.54 -7.92
C ASN A 177 17.29 -4.65 -6.69
N PHE A 178 16.04 -4.41 -6.30
CA PHE A 178 15.69 -3.70 -5.07
C PHE A 178 14.78 -4.56 -4.21
N GLN A 179 13.46 -4.43 -4.36
CA GLN A 179 12.47 -5.15 -3.59
C GLN A 179 11.24 -5.42 -4.46
N VAL A 180 10.64 -6.59 -4.30
CA VAL A 180 9.42 -6.93 -5.01
C VAL A 180 8.26 -6.12 -4.43
N TYR A 181 7.71 -5.21 -5.24
CA TYR A 181 6.57 -4.38 -4.85
C TYR A 181 5.28 -4.91 -5.49
N GLY A 182 4.38 -5.42 -4.64
CA GLY A 182 3.12 -6.03 -5.05
C GLY A 182 2.00 -5.05 -5.42
N GLY A 183 2.20 -3.74 -5.29
CA GLY A 183 1.11 -2.77 -5.35
C GLY A 183 0.15 -2.89 -4.14
N PHE A 184 -1.13 -2.58 -4.36
CA PHE A 184 -2.19 -2.65 -3.35
C PHE A 184 -2.71 -4.09 -3.14
N THR A 185 -1.82 -4.98 -2.69
CA THR A 185 -2.06 -6.40 -2.40
C THR A 185 -1.95 -6.71 -0.91
N TRP A 186 -2.39 -5.76 -0.09
CA TRP A 186 -2.22 -5.79 1.35
C TRP A 186 -2.87 -7.00 2.01
N ASN A 187 -2.20 -7.54 3.04
CA ASN A 187 -2.72 -8.64 3.84
C ASN A 187 -2.85 -8.19 5.31
N PRO A 188 -3.97 -8.48 6.00
CA PRO A 188 -4.16 -8.00 7.37
C PRO A 188 -3.03 -8.33 8.36
N ASN A 189 -2.35 -9.47 8.20
CA ASN A 189 -1.28 -9.86 9.11
C ASN A 189 0.02 -9.10 8.84
N SER A 190 0.45 -9.01 7.57
CA SER A 190 1.64 -8.23 7.20
C SER A 190 1.41 -6.72 7.34
N THR A 191 0.21 -6.23 7.00
CA THR A 191 -0.17 -4.83 7.18
C THR A 191 -0.03 -4.41 8.64
N ALA A 192 -0.56 -5.22 9.56
CA ALA A 192 -0.44 -4.85 10.96
C ALA A 192 0.99 -5.05 11.51
N ALA A 193 1.84 -5.87 10.89
CA ALA A 193 3.28 -5.90 11.20
C ALA A 193 4.00 -4.60 10.77
N VAL A 194 3.64 -4.08 9.59
CA VAL A 194 4.11 -2.79 9.07
C VAL A 194 3.64 -1.66 10.00
N ASP A 195 2.35 -1.62 10.32
CA ASP A 195 1.77 -0.58 11.19
C ASP A 195 2.36 -0.61 12.62
N GLU A 196 2.56 -1.80 13.20
CA GLU A 196 3.16 -1.97 14.54
C GLU A 196 4.65 -1.57 14.60
N THR A 197 5.34 -1.49 13.47
CA THR A 197 6.75 -1.07 13.35
C THR A 197 6.91 0.22 12.56
N LYS A 198 5.83 0.98 12.40
CA LYS A 198 5.79 2.19 11.58
C LYS A 198 6.97 3.10 11.91
N GLY A 199 7.67 3.60 10.90
CA GLY A 199 8.80 4.52 11.08
C GLY A 199 10.02 3.94 11.80
N GLU A 200 10.04 2.67 12.20
CA GLU A 200 11.21 2.05 12.81
C GLU A 200 12.22 1.59 11.75
N VAL A 201 13.48 2.00 11.93
CA VAL A 201 14.60 1.74 11.01
C VAL A 201 15.86 1.32 11.77
N LEU A 202 16.83 0.76 11.05
CA LEU A 202 18.14 0.40 11.59
C LEU A 202 19.21 1.43 11.20
N LYS A 203 19.99 1.90 12.19
CA LYS A 203 21.07 2.86 11.98
C LYS A 203 22.39 2.44 12.63
N VAL A 204 23.49 2.90 12.03
CA VAL A 204 24.84 2.91 12.62
C VAL A 204 25.39 4.32 12.51
N ASN A 205 25.89 4.87 13.62
CA ASN A 205 26.42 6.24 13.67
C ASN A 205 25.45 7.29 13.09
N GLY A 206 24.15 7.14 13.37
CA GLY A 206 23.09 8.04 12.89
C GLY A 206 22.72 7.90 11.41
N ARG A 207 23.37 7.00 10.65
CA ARG A 207 23.08 6.73 9.23
C ARG A 207 22.30 5.43 9.06
N LEU A 208 21.36 5.41 8.12
CA LEU A 208 20.65 4.19 7.72
C LEU A 208 21.65 3.15 7.23
N ILE A 209 21.45 1.89 7.62
CA ILE A 209 22.24 0.79 7.07
C ILE A 209 21.67 0.30 5.73
N SER A 210 22.48 -0.41 4.96
CA SER A 210 21.97 -1.25 3.86
C SER A 210 21.42 -2.56 4.43
N ALA A 211 20.12 -2.57 4.77
CA ALA A 211 19.43 -3.70 5.39
C ALA A 211 19.03 -4.79 4.38
N VAL A 212 20.02 -5.34 3.68
CA VAL A 212 19.86 -6.43 2.69
C VAL A 212 19.32 -7.71 3.32
N PHE A 213 18.55 -8.49 2.55
CA PHE A 213 17.92 -9.73 2.98
C PHE A 213 17.77 -10.73 1.83
N SER A 214 17.66 -12.02 2.14
CA SER A 214 17.46 -13.10 1.16
C SER A 214 16.57 -14.20 1.74
N ALA A 215 16.06 -15.08 0.87
CA ALA A 215 15.14 -16.14 1.29
C ALA A 215 15.76 -17.09 2.31
N SER A 216 16.97 -17.60 2.00
CA SER A 216 17.73 -18.47 2.91
C SER A 216 19.23 -18.22 2.74
N ASN A 217 19.94 -18.12 3.86
CA ASN A 217 21.41 -17.98 3.85
C ASN A 217 22.14 -19.33 3.78
N GLY A 218 21.41 -20.46 3.83
CA GLY A 218 22.01 -21.80 3.74
C GLY A 218 22.63 -22.30 5.05
N GLY A 219 22.31 -21.65 6.18
CA GLY A 219 22.84 -21.97 7.50
C GLY A 219 23.99 -21.09 7.95
N LYS A 220 24.46 -20.16 7.10
CA LYS A 220 25.58 -19.26 7.40
C LYS A 220 25.45 -17.96 6.61
N THR A 221 25.49 -16.81 7.29
CA THR A 221 25.45 -15.51 6.60
C THR A 221 26.74 -15.21 5.84
N GLU A 222 26.68 -14.26 4.92
CA GLU A 222 27.83 -13.79 4.14
C GLU A 222 28.18 -12.33 4.45
N SER A 223 29.42 -11.93 4.16
CA SER A 223 29.83 -10.53 4.18
C SER A 223 29.50 -9.80 2.86
N ASN A 224 29.21 -8.51 2.95
CA ASN A 224 29.01 -7.64 1.79
C ASN A 224 30.28 -7.54 0.90
N ALA A 225 31.47 -7.62 1.51
CA ALA A 225 32.74 -7.54 0.80
C ALA A 225 32.94 -8.74 -0.11
N ASN A 226 32.60 -9.94 0.34
CA ASN A 226 32.70 -11.16 -0.45
C ASN A 226 31.72 -11.19 -1.63
N VAL A 227 30.50 -10.67 -1.45
CA VAL A 227 29.47 -10.72 -2.50
C VAL A 227 29.60 -9.58 -3.50
N TRP A 228 29.95 -8.38 -3.05
CA TRP A 228 29.91 -7.16 -3.88
C TRP A 228 31.25 -6.45 -4.02
N GLY A 229 32.34 -6.96 -3.43
CA GLY A 229 33.67 -6.34 -3.52
C GLY A 229 33.80 -5.00 -2.80
N SER A 230 32.84 -4.65 -1.95
CA SER A 230 32.82 -3.40 -1.17
C SER A 230 33.61 -3.51 0.12
N SER A 231 33.91 -2.39 0.77
CA SER A 231 34.53 -2.41 2.10
C SER A 231 33.67 -3.17 3.11
N PRO A 232 34.24 -4.04 3.97
CA PRO A 232 33.47 -4.79 4.96
C PRO A 232 32.64 -3.88 5.87
N LEU A 233 31.36 -4.20 6.01
CA LEU A 233 30.42 -3.51 6.90
C LEU A 233 30.29 -4.31 8.19
N SER A 234 30.59 -3.68 9.33
CA SER A 234 30.60 -4.34 10.65
C SER A 234 29.24 -4.94 11.04
N TYR A 235 28.14 -4.39 10.53
CA TYR A 235 26.78 -4.87 10.77
C TYR A 235 26.36 -6.01 9.83
N LEU A 236 27.20 -6.45 8.89
CA LEU A 236 26.96 -7.62 8.02
C LEU A 236 28.05 -8.68 8.17
N PRO A 237 28.25 -9.27 9.37
CA PRO A 237 29.28 -10.27 9.58
C PRO A 237 28.88 -11.65 9.02
N ILE A 238 29.90 -12.47 8.77
CA ILE A 238 29.74 -13.92 8.53
C ILE A 238 29.51 -14.60 9.88
N LYS A 239 28.44 -15.38 9.99
CA LYS A 239 28.10 -16.13 11.21
C LYS A 239 27.23 -17.33 10.87
N GLU A 240 27.32 -18.35 11.73
CA GLU A 240 26.42 -19.50 11.66
C GLU A 240 24.99 -19.08 12.02
N ASP A 241 24.02 -19.65 11.31
CA ASP A 241 22.60 -19.41 11.51
C ASP A 241 21.83 -20.72 11.59
N GLN A 242 21.81 -21.29 12.78
CA GLN A 242 21.11 -22.55 13.07
C GLN A 242 19.59 -22.51 12.83
N PHE A 243 19.00 -21.31 12.71
CA PHE A 243 17.57 -21.16 12.48
C PHE A 243 17.23 -21.05 11.00
N ASP A 244 18.19 -20.84 10.11
CA ASP A 244 17.93 -20.87 8.67
C ASP A 244 17.42 -22.26 8.24
N ALA A 245 16.49 -22.30 7.28
CA ALA A 245 15.92 -23.56 6.80
C ALA A 245 16.92 -24.45 6.04
N LYS A 246 18.10 -23.92 5.69
CA LYS A 246 19.12 -24.55 4.85
C LYS A 246 18.51 -25.06 3.55
N THR A 247 17.79 -24.18 2.83
CA THR A 247 17.08 -24.53 1.60
C THR A 247 18.02 -25.24 0.62
N ALA A 248 17.82 -26.54 0.42
CA ALA A 248 18.68 -27.33 -0.46
C ALA A 248 18.31 -27.11 -1.93
N TRP A 249 19.31 -27.07 -2.79
CA TRP A 249 19.15 -27.06 -4.24
C TRP A 249 20.14 -28.01 -4.91
N LYS A 250 19.74 -28.55 -6.06
CA LYS A 250 20.52 -29.52 -6.81
C LYS A 250 20.16 -29.44 -8.29
N PHE A 251 21.18 -29.52 -9.15
CA PHE A 251 20.99 -29.77 -10.58
C PHE A 251 22.05 -30.72 -11.10
N SER A 252 21.76 -31.35 -12.24
CA SER A 252 22.67 -32.25 -12.94
C SER A 252 22.66 -31.92 -14.43
N VAL A 253 23.79 -32.16 -15.09
CA VAL A 253 23.94 -32.04 -16.54
C VAL A 253 24.75 -33.21 -17.07
N SER A 254 24.30 -33.77 -18.19
CA SER A 254 25.02 -34.80 -18.93
C SER A 254 26.20 -34.15 -19.66
N LYS A 255 27.38 -34.74 -19.54
CA LYS A 255 28.56 -34.30 -20.28
C LYS A 255 28.35 -34.40 -21.79
N GLN A 256 27.67 -35.45 -22.25
CA GLN A 256 27.23 -35.59 -23.65
C GLN A 256 25.69 -35.47 -23.75
N GLN A 257 25.22 -34.49 -24.53
CA GLN A 257 23.80 -34.32 -24.84
C GLN A 257 23.36 -35.29 -25.94
N PHE A 258 24.10 -35.33 -27.05
CA PHE A 258 23.90 -36.29 -28.15
C PHE A 258 25.18 -36.39 -28.99
N ASN A 259 25.35 -37.49 -29.72
CA ASN A 259 26.41 -37.63 -30.73
C ASN A 259 25.87 -37.10 -32.08
N PRO A 260 26.47 -36.07 -32.70
CA PRO A 260 25.98 -35.51 -33.96
C PRO A 260 26.24 -36.41 -35.19
N THR A 261 27.13 -37.40 -35.11
CA THR A 261 27.53 -38.22 -36.27
C THR A 261 26.33 -38.92 -36.91
N GLY A 262 26.13 -38.70 -38.22
CA GLY A 262 25.07 -39.34 -39.00
C GLY A 262 23.65 -38.82 -38.74
N LEU A 263 23.50 -37.74 -37.96
CA LEU A 263 22.20 -37.14 -37.67
C LEU A 263 21.96 -35.89 -38.52
N THR A 264 20.74 -35.76 -39.03
CA THR A 264 20.22 -34.49 -39.57
C THR A 264 19.87 -33.52 -38.43
N TRP A 265 19.79 -32.22 -38.72
CA TRP A 265 19.48 -31.19 -37.72
C TRP A 265 18.20 -31.47 -36.90
N SER A 266 17.16 -32.02 -37.54
CA SER A 266 15.89 -32.36 -36.89
C SER A 266 15.97 -33.61 -36.00
N GLN A 267 16.94 -34.49 -36.25
CA GLN A 267 17.20 -35.68 -35.43
C GLN A 267 18.06 -35.37 -34.20
N MET A 268 18.79 -34.25 -34.18
CA MET A 268 19.61 -33.82 -33.05
C MET A 268 18.74 -33.37 -31.88
N LYS A 269 18.72 -34.17 -30.80
CA LYS A 269 17.90 -33.92 -29.61
C LYS A 269 18.76 -33.88 -28.35
N GLU A 270 18.73 -32.75 -27.65
CA GLU A 270 19.39 -32.58 -26.36
C GLU A 270 18.65 -33.31 -25.23
N LYS A 271 19.38 -33.73 -24.18
CA LYS A 271 18.83 -34.43 -23.02
C LYS A 271 18.36 -33.46 -21.94
N ASP A 272 19.22 -32.55 -21.52
CA ASP A 272 19.01 -31.71 -20.34
C ASP A 272 18.34 -30.37 -20.70
N ILE A 273 17.16 -30.47 -21.32
CA ILE A 273 16.49 -29.33 -22.00
C ILE A 273 16.43 -28.05 -21.15
N THR A 274 16.18 -28.13 -19.85
CA THR A 274 16.08 -26.94 -18.97
C THR A 274 17.39 -26.15 -18.87
N ILE A 275 18.52 -26.81 -18.56
CA ILE A 275 19.81 -26.13 -18.46
C ILE A 275 20.32 -25.73 -19.86
N ILE A 276 20.11 -26.59 -20.86
CA ILE A 276 20.47 -26.32 -22.25
C ILE A 276 19.78 -25.07 -22.78
N ASN A 277 18.47 -24.91 -22.55
CA ASN A 277 17.75 -23.71 -22.97
C ASN A 277 18.27 -22.45 -22.26
N THR A 278 18.70 -22.57 -21.01
CA THR A 278 19.28 -21.43 -20.27
C THR A 278 20.64 -21.03 -20.84
N ILE A 279 21.50 -22.00 -21.16
CA ILE A 279 22.80 -21.75 -21.81
C ILE A 279 22.59 -21.13 -23.19
N LYS A 280 21.64 -21.63 -24.00
CA LYS A 280 21.30 -21.04 -25.31
C LYS A 280 20.80 -19.60 -25.18
N ALA A 281 19.96 -19.31 -24.19
CA ALA A 281 19.50 -17.95 -23.91
C ALA A 281 20.65 -17.02 -23.49
N TRP A 282 21.63 -17.54 -22.76
CA TRP A 282 22.86 -16.80 -22.46
C TRP A 282 23.68 -16.55 -23.74
N MET A 283 23.92 -17.58 -24.56
CA MET A 283 24.68 -17.47 -25.82
C MET A 283 24.05 -16.47 -26.80
N SER A 284 22.72 -16.41 -26.88
CA SER A 284 22.02 -15.47 -27.78
C SER A 284 22.31 -14.00 -27.47
N THR A 285 22.70 -13.68 -26.23
CA THR A 285 23.11 -12.34 -25.80
C THR A 285 24.63 -12.13 -25.81
N HIS A 286 25.40 -13.17 -26.14
CA HIS A 286 26.88 -13.20 -26.08
C HIS A 286 27.49 -13.70 -27.39
N GLY A 287 27.07 -13.14 -28.51
CA GLY A 287 27.66 -13.39 -29.84
C GLY A 287 26.88 -14.34 -30.75
N TYR A 288 25.80 -14.96 -30.28
CA TYR A 288 24.99 -15.90 -31.07
C TYR A 288 23.53 -15.45 -31.26
N ALA A 289 23.29 -14.14 -31.32
CA ALA A 289 21.96 -13.58 -31.55
C ALA A 289 21.36 -14.10 -32.87
N GLY A 290 20.11 -14.58 -32.82
CA GLY A 290 19.38 -15.10 -33.98
C GLY A 290 19.87 -16.44 -34.54
N LYS A 291 20.89 -17.07 -33.94
CA LYS A 291 21.40 -18.37 -34.40
C LYS A 291 20.53 -19.52 -33.89
N GLU A 292 20.27 -20.50 -34.74
CA GLU A 292 19.75 -21.80 -34.32
C GLU A 292 20.91 -22.65 -33.79
N ILE A 293 20.89 -22.96 -32.48
CA ILE A 293 21.98 -23.63 -31.77
C ILE A 293 21.56 -25.03 -31.31
N LYS A 294 22.46 -26.01 -31.43
CA LYS A 294 22.35 -27.35 -30.82
C LYS A 294 23.56 -27.63 -29.94
N ILE A 295 23.36 -27.82 -28.64
CA ILE A 295 24.47 -28.10 -27.69
C ILE A 295 24.74 -29.61 -27.70
N THR A 296 25.95 -30.00 -28.11
CA THR A 296 26.36 -31.41 -28.23
C THR A 296 26.91 -31.95 -26.92
N ALA A 297 27.68 -31.15 -26.17
CA ALA A 297 28.32 -31.56 -24.92
C ALA A 297 28.57 -30.37 -23.96
N ILE A 298 28.65 -30.69 -22.67
CA ILE A 298 29.11 -29.80 -21.59
C ILE A 298 30.21 -30.56 -20.84
N PRO A 299 31.44 -30.58 -21.38
CA PRO A 299 32.50 -31.46 -20.85
C PRO A 299 33.00 -31.07 -19.46
N GLU A 300 32.87 -29.80 -19.11
CA GLU A 300 33.37 -29.22 -17.87
C GLU A 300 32.33 -28.27 -17.26
N LEU A 301 32.11 -28.42 -15.95
CA LEU A 301 31.42 -27.47 -15.09
C LEU A 301 31.99 -27.62 -13.68
N SER A 302 32.78 -26.64 -13.24
CA SER A 302 33.36 -26.63 -11.90
C SER A 302 33.19 -25.27 -11.23
N LEU A 303 33.08 -25.28 -9.90
CA LEU A 303 32.96 -24.08 -9.08
C LEU A 303 33.96 -24.19 -7.92
N HIS A 304 34.71 -23.14 -7.64
CA HIS A 304 35.84 -23.18 -6.71
C HIS A 304 36.10 -21.81 -6.07
N THR A 305 37.20 -21.74 -5.30
CA THR A 305 37.64 -20.53 -4.58
C THR A 305 36.56 -20.03 -3.62
N PRO A 306 36.24 -20.78 -2.56
CA PRO A 306 35.26 -20.35 -1.59
C PRO A 306 35.71 -19.07 -0.88
N THR A 307 34.77 -18.16 -0.66
CA THR A 307 34.94 -16.98 0.20
C THR A 307 35.15 -17.41 1.64
N SER A 308 35.50 -16.47 2.53
CA SER A 308 35.53 -16.74 3.98
C SER A 308 34.17 -17.18 4.55
N GLY A 309 33.06 -16.89 3.86
CA GLY A 309 31.72 -17.39 4.18
C GLY A 309 31.35 -18.72 3.53
N GLY A 310 32.27 -19.34 2.77
CA GLY A 310 32.11 -20.66 2.16
C GLY A 310 31.45 -20.66 0.78
N ARG A 311 31.14 -19.49 0.20
CA ARG A 311 30.48 -19.37 -1.11
C ARG A 311 31.51 -19.38 -2.24
N VAL A 312 31.26 -20.15 -3.29
CA VAL A 312 32.15 -20.18 -4.47
C VAL A 312 32.17 -18.82 -5.17
N SER A 313 33.35 -18.33 -5.51
CA SER A 313 33.53 -17.04 -6.18
C SER A 313 33.95 -17.17 -7.65
N LYS A 314 34.49 -18.34 -8.03
CA LYS A 314 35.02 -18.63 -9.37
C LYS A 314 34.51 -19.95 -9.91
N GLY A 315 34.61 -20.15 -11.22
CA GLY A 315 34.30 -21.43 -11.86
C GLY A 315 34.74 -21.52 -13.30
N ASN A 316 34.57 -22.73 -13.86
CA ASN A 316 34.84 -23.07 -15.24
C ASN A 316 33.61 -23.70 -15.88
N ILE A 317 33.37 -23.42 -17.16
CA ILE A 317 32.38 -24.14 -17.97
C ILE A 317 32.87 -24.23 -19.43
N SER A 318 32.71 -25.41 -20.01
CA SER A 318 32.95 -25.66 -21.44
C SER A 318 31.65 -26.11 -22.10
N VAL A 319 31.33 -25.53 -23.25
CA VAL A 319 30.13 -25.86 -24.04
C VAL A 319 30.55 -26.17 -25.47
N GLU A 320 30.23 -27.36 -25.94
CA GLU A 320 30.39 -27.77 -27.34
C GLU A 320 29.04 -27.75 -28.03
N PHE A 321 28.98 -27.22 -29.25
CA PHE A 321 27.72 -26.97 -29.94
C PHE A 321 27.91 -26.85 -31.46
N LEU A 322 26.77 -26.81 -32.15
CA LEU A 322 26.64 -26.58 -33.58
C LEU A 322 25.70 -25.39 -33.82
N THR A 323 25.91 -24.65 -34.90
CA THR A 323 24.94 -23.69 -35.43
C THR A 323 24.48 -24.10 -36.82
N LYS A 324 23.20 -23.88 -37.13
CA LYS A 324 22.60 -24.38 -38.37
C LYS A 324 23.22 -23.79 -39.65
N ASP A 325 23.75 -22.58 -39.53
CA ASP A 325 24.37 -21.81 -40.60
C ASP A 325 25.88 -22.05 -40.73
N SER A 326 26.48 -22.83 -39.83
CA SER A 326 27.90 -23.16 -39.86
C SER A 326 28.07 -24.58 -40.40
N ILE A 327 28.21 -24.68 -41.72
CA ILE A 327 28.42 -25.93 -42.47
C ILE A 327 29.72 -25.84 -43.26
N ASP A 328 30.39 -26.99 -43.42
CA ASP A 328 31.56 -27.11 -44.30
C ASP A 328 31.15 -27.25 -45.77
N GLU A 329 32.15 -27.36 -46.65
CA GLU A 329 31.98 -27.53 -48.10
C GLU A 329 31.21 -28.81 -48.48
N ASN A 330 31.14 -29.79 -47.58
CA ASN A 330 30.42 -31.06 -47.77
C ASN A 330 29.02 -31.02 -47.12
N GLY A 331 28.60 -29.88 -46.59
CA GLY A 331 27.31 -29.70 -45.91
C GLY A 331 27.25 -30.28 -44.49
N ALA A 332 28.39 -30.67 -43.90
CA ALA A 332 28.44 -31.14 -42.52
C ALA A 332 28.53 -29.95 -41.55
N TYR A 333 27.83 -30.04 -40.42
CA TYR A 333 27.85 -28.97 -39.40
C TYR A 333 29.21 -28.90 -38.72
N ILE A 334 29.79 -27.70 -38.63
CA ILE A 334 31.11 -27.46 -38.04
C ILE A 334 31.00 -27.41 -36.51
N PRO A 335 31.69 -28.30 -35.76
CA PRO A 335 31.76 -28.26 -34.30
C PRO A 335 32.38 -26.96 -33.79
N GLN A 336 31.73 -26.35 -32.79
CA GLN A 336 32.20 -25.14 -32.12
C GLN A 336 32.32 -25.37 -30.61
N LYS A 337 33.18 -24.59 -29.96
CA LYS A 337 33.46 -24.68 -28.53
C LYS A 337 33.52 -23.30 -27.89
N LEU A 338 32.84 -23.14 -26.76
CA LEU A 338 32.99 -22.02 -25.84
C LEU A 338 33.66 -22.51 -24.56
N GLU A 339 34.71 -21.82 -24.13
CA GLU A 339 35.40 -22.09 -22.87
C GLU A 339 35.45 -20.84 -22.01
N TYR A 340 34.94 -20.94 -20.79
CA TYR A 340 35.10 -19.92 -19.76
C TYR A 340 35.90 -20.53 -18.61
N LYS A 341 37.12 -20.04 -18.41
CA LYS A 341 38.04 -20.51 -17.39
C LYS A 341 38.28 -19.43 -16.34
N ASN A 342 38.22 -19.81 -15.07
CA ASN A 342 38.43 -18.94 -13.91
C ASN A 342 37.58 -17.65 -13.92
N VAL A 343 36.37 -17.75 -14.46
CA VAL A 343 35.41 -16.63 -14.52
C VAL A 343 34.68 -16.48 -13.19
N ALA A 344 33.99 -15.36 -12.99
CA ALA A 344 33.16 -15.16 -11.81
C ALA A 344 32.06 -16.23 -11.73
N ALA A 345 31.80 -16.76 -10.53
CA ALA A 345 30.72 -17.74 -10.33
C ALA A 345 29.34 -17.17 -10.72
N SER A 346 29.16 -15.84 -10.67
CA SER A 346 27.96 -15.16 -11.17
C SER A 346 27.73 -15.35 -12.67
N GLN A 347 28.80 -15.41 -13.48
CA GLN A 347 28.71 -15.67 -14.91
C GLN A 347 28.28 -17.13 -15.15
N ILE A 348 28.89 -18.09 -14.45
CA ILE A 348 28.48 -19.50 -14.52
C ILE A 348 27.01 -19.65 -14.12
N ARG A 349 26.60 -19.01 -13.01
CA ARG A 349 25.21 -19.01 -12.54
C ARG A 349 24.24 -18.43 -13.58
N ALA A 350 24.63 -17.35 -14.28
CA ALA A 350 23.83 -16.78 -15.36
C ALA A 350 23.69 -17.73 -16.56
N MET A 351 24.72 -18.53 -16.86
CA MET A 351 24.69 -19.53 -17.93
C MET A 351 23.82 -20.74 -17.57
N VAL A 352 23.97 -21.30 -16.38
CA VAL A 352 23.23 -22.51 -15.96
C VAL A 352 21.80 -22.21 -15.47
N GLY A 353 21.57 -20.97 -15.02
CA GLY A 353 20.28 -20.47 -14.59
C GLY A 353 20.16 -20.20 -13.10
N ASN A 354 19.65 -19.00 -12.78
CA ASN A 354 19.45 -18.51 -11.41
C ASN A 354 18.46 -19.36 -10.58
N ARG A 355 17.64 -20.20 -11.24
CA ARG A 355 16.69 -21.13 -10.60
C ARG A 355 17.21 -22.56 -10.49
N MET A 356 18.30 -22.88 -11.18
CA MET A 356 19.03 -24.15 -11.05
C MET A 356 20.05 -24.05 -9.91
N MET A 357 20.79 -22.94 -9.88
CA MET A 357 21.74 -22.60 -8.82
C MET A 357 21.17 -21.44 -8.00
N LEU A 358 20.54 -21.74 -6.86
CA LEU A 358 19.83 -20.73 -6.05
C LEU A 358 20.76 -19.81 -5.26
N SER A 359 21.96 -20.29 -4.92
CA SER A 359 22.98 -19.53 -4.20
C SER A 359 24.39 -19.96 -4.63
N TYR A 360 25.40 -19.26 -4.11
CA TYR A 360 26.81 -19.64 -4.29
C TYR A 360 27.35 -20.57 -3.18
N LEU A 361 26.52 -20.99 -2.22
CA LEU A 361 26.94 -21.91 -1.16
C LEU A 361 26.83 -23.36 -1.68
N VAL A 362 27.83 -23.76 -2.45
CA VAL A 362 27.97 -25.11 -3.00
C VAL A 362 28.44 -26.05 -1.89
N SER A 363 27.74 -27.17 -1.73
CA SER A 363 28.07 -28.21 -0.76
C SER A 363 28.87 -29.35 -1.37
N THR A 364 28.53 -29.75 -2.60
CA THR A 364 29.18 -30.87 -3.29
C THR A 364 29.06 -30.70 -4.79
N ILE A 365 30.14 -31.06 -5.50
CA ILE A 365 30.14 -31.30 -6.94
C ILE A 365 30.56 -32.75 -7.12
N VAL A 366 29.69 -33.54 -7.76
CA VAL A 366 29.96 -34.94 -8.08
C VAL A 366 30.04 -35.06 -9.59
N GLU A 367 31.22 -35.43 -10.07
CA GLU A 367 31.49 -35.65 -11.49
C GLU A 367 31.71 -37.14 -11.74
N THR A 368 30.99 -37.67 -12.71
CA THR A 368 31.18 -39.03 -13.25
C THR A 368 31.64 -38.93 -14.69
N ALA A 369 31.90 -40.08 -15.33
CA ALA A 369 32.18 -40.13 -16.77
C ALA A 369 31.04 -39.53 -17.62
N GLU A 370 29.78 -39.60 -17.14
CA GLU A 370 28.60 -39.22 -17.92
C GLU A 370 27.96 -37.90 -17.47
N THR A 371 28.08 -37.54 -16.19
CA THR A 371 27.28 -36.46 -15.60
C THR A 371 28.07 -35.60 -14.62
N ILE A 372 27.70 -34.31 -14.53
CA ILE A 372 28.14 -33.38 -13.49
C ILE A 372 26.93 -32.98 -12.67
N THR A 373 26.96 -33.27 -11.37
CA THR A 373 25.91 -32.92 -10.40
C THR A 373 26.43 -31.89 -9.41
N VAL A 374 25.73 -30.76 -9.29
CA VAL A 374 26.06 -29.69 -8.34
C VAL A 374 24.95 -29.58 -7.30
N SER A 375 25.30 -29.58 -6.02
CA SER A 375 24.36 -29.45 -4.90
C SER A 375 24.82 -28.36 -3.93
N GLY A 376 23.89 -27.64 -3.32
CA GLY A 376 24.19 -26.60 -2.34
C GLY A 376 23.00 -26.21 -1.47
N PHE A 377 23.20 -25.17 -0.68
CA PHE A 377 22.22 -24.67 0.29
C PHE A 377 21.97 -23.17 0.12
N GLY A 378 20.83 -22.69 0.60
CA GLY A 378 20.45 -21.27 0.55
C GLY A 378 19.75 -20.87 -0.74
N ASP A 379 19.12 -19.70 -0.72
CA ASP A 379 18.44 -19.08 -1.84
C ASP A 379 18.63 -17.56 -1.75
N GLY A 380 19.44 -17.01 -2.66
CA GLY A 380 19.89 -15.63 -2.66
C GLY A 380 21.35 -15.45 -2.20
N HIS A 381 21.72 -14.20 -1.92
CA HIS A 381 23.11 -13.81 -1.64
C HIS A 381 23.61 -14.23 -0.24
N GLY A 382 22.72 -14.41 0.73
CA GLY A 382 23.08 -14.82 2.10
C GLY A 382 23.66 -13.73 3.00
N VAL A 383 23.92 -12.54 2.47
CA VAL A 383 24.24 -11.34 3.28
C VAL A 383 23.00 -10.84 4.03
N GLY A 384 23.15 -10.50 5.31
CA GLY A 384 22.09 -9.90 6.13
C GLY A 384 21.02 -10.89 6.58
N LEU A 385 19.76 -10.45 6.56
CA LEU A 385 18.61 -11.19 7.07
C LEU A 385 18.28 -12.42 6.19
N SER A 386 18.16 -13.59 6.82
CA SER A 386 17.47 -14.75 6.22
C SER A 386 15.99 -14.72 6.58
N GLN A 387 15.11 -14.71 5.58
CA GLN A 387 13.66 -14.71 5.77
C GLN A 387 13.19 -16.00 6.46
N TRP A 388 13.67 -17.17 6.02
CA TRP A 388 13.39 -18.44 6.68
C TRP A 388 13.95 -18.49 8.10
N GLY A 389 15.16 -17.97 8.30
CA GLY A 389 15.76 -17.92 9.63
C GLY A 389 15.01 -16.98 10.58
N ALA A 390 14.51 -15.83 10.11
CA ALA A 390 13.65 -14.95 10.89
C ALA A 390 12.32 -15.63 11.27
N GLN A 391 11.69 -16.32 10.33
CA GLN A 391 10.48 -17.10 10.58
C GLN A 391 10.70 -18.17 11.66
N ASN A 392 11.80 -18.92 11.56
CA ASN A 392 12.11 -19.99 12.51
C ASN A 392 12.50 -19.44 13.90
N ARG A 393 13.22 -18.32 13.96
CA ARG A 393 13.51 -17.60 15.23
C ARG A 393 12.24 -17.09 15.89
N ALA A 394 11.34 -16.49 15.13
CA ALA A 394 10.05 -16.02 15.62
C ALA A 394 9.18 -17.18 16.13
N ASN A 395 9.19 -18.33 15.44
CA ASN A 395 8.53 -19.56 15.91
C ASN A 395 9.15 -20.11 17.20
N ALA A 396 10.45 -19.90 17.41
CA ALA A 396 11.13 -20.22 18.65
C ALA A 396 10.92 -19.16 19.76
N GLY A 397 10.09 -18.14 19.51
CA GLY A 397 9.66 -17.15 20.51
C GLY A 397 10.45 -15.85 20.52
N GLN A 398 11.48 -15.69 19.67
CA GLN A 398 12.26 -14.45 19.58
C GLN A 398 11.39 -13.30 19.04
N LYS A 399 11.59 -12.11 19.61
CA LYS A 399 10.97 -10.86 19.18
C LYS A 399 11.70 -10.24 18.00
N TYR A 400 11.00 -9.42 17.23
CA TYR A 400 11.55 -8.86 16.00
C TYR A 400 12.85 -8.07 16.21
N ASN A 401 12.99 -7.34 17.32
CA ASN A 401 14.19 -6.61 17.69
C ASN A 401 15.38 -7.52 18.01
N GLU A 402 15.16 -8.68 18.64
CA GLU A 402 16.19 -9.70 18.88
C GLU A 402 16.64 -10.33 17.57
N ILE A 403 15.69 -10.62 16.66
CA ILE A 403 15.98 -11.17 15.34
C ILE A 403 16.79 -10.16 14.51
N LEU A 404 16.40 -8.88 14.49
CA LEU A 404 17.15 -7.81 13.82
C LEU A 404 18.56 -7.68 14.40
N GLY A 405 18.70 -7.68 15.74
CA GLY A 405 19.99 -7.59 16.42
C GLY A 405 20.91 -8.78 16.13
N PHE A 406 20.35 -9.97 15.85
CA PHE A 406 21.13 -11.08 15.30
C PHE A 406 21.67 -10.71 13.92
N TYR A 407 20.81 -10.43 12.92
CA TYR A 407 21.23 -10.25 11.51
C TYR A 407 22.02 -8.99 11.20
N TYR A 408 21.76 -7.90 11.93
CA TYR A 408 22.38 -6.60 11.72
C TYR A 408 23.09 -6.18 13.00
N VAL A 409 24.27 -6.76 13.22
CA VAL A 409 25.01 -6.64 14.48
C VAL A 409 25.42 -5.19 14.76
N GLY A 410 25.23 -4.73 16.00
CA GLY A 410 25.64 -3.39 16.42
C GLY A 410 24.80 -2.25 15.83
N THR A 411 23.66 -2.55 15.23
CA THR A 411 22.71 -1.53 14.75
C THR A 411 21.78 -1.06 15.87
N ALA A 412 21.37 0.20 15.80
CA ALA A 412 20.33 0.77 16.65
C ALA A 412 18.99 0.74 15.92
N LEU A 413 17.96 0.20 16.58
CA LEU A 413 16.57 0.31 16.16
C LEU A 413 16.02 1.66 16.65
N VAL A 414 15.64 2.54 15.72
CA VAL A 414 15.20 3.91 16.05
C VAL A 414 13.96 4.30 15.26
N LYS A 415 13.19 5.25 15.79
CA LYS A 415 12.07 5.88 15.09
C LYS A 415 12.60 7.01 14.20
N GLU A 416 12.43 6.89 12.88
CA GLU A 416 12.89 7.89 11.90
C GLU A 416 11.86 8.97 11.61
N TYR A 417 10.58 8.57 11.56
CA TYR A 417 9.47 9.45 11.22
C TYR A 417 8.18 9.09 11.95
N SER A 418 7.29 10.08 12.06
CA SER A 418 5.92 9.97 12.56
C SER A 418 4.91 9.73 11.43
N ASP A 419 3.62 9.75 11.76
CA ASP A 419 2.55 9.65 10.77
C ASP A 419 2.63 10.75 9.69
N ARG A 420 2.18 10.43 8.47
CA ARG A 420 1.97 11.43 7.41
C ARG A 420 0.94 12.48 7.82
N PRO A 421 1.06 13.73 7.34
CA PRO A 421 0.01 14.74 7.47
C PRO A 421 -1.28 14.27 6.79
N VAL A 422 -2.44 14.66 7.32
CA VAL A 422 -3.73 14.41 6.64
C VAL A 422 -3.76 15.28 5.36
N PRO A 423 -4.02 14.70 4.17
CA PRO A 423 -4.02 15.45 2.92
C PRO A 423 -5.10 16.53 2.94
N VAL A 424 -4.70 17.78 2.65
CA VAL A 424 -5.60 18.88 2.31
C VAL A 424 -5.74 18.84 0.78
N ILE A 425 -6.88 18.40 0.29
CA ILE A 425 -7.17 18.37 -1.16
C ILE A 425 -7.67 19.75 -1.57
N GLU A 426 -6.86 20.51 -2.29
CA GLU A 426 -7.32 21.67 -3.06
C GLU A 426 -7.93 21.14 -4.37
N VAL A 427 -9.23 21.33 -4.57
CA VAL A 427 -9.92 20.98 -5.81
C VAL A 427 -9.67 22.10 -6.84
N PRO A 428 -9.16 21.80 -8.05
CA PRO A 428 -9.05 22.79 -9.12
C PRO A 428 -10.44 23.32 -9.50
N ILE A 429 -10.59 24.63 -9.53
CA ILE A 429 -11.84 25.30 -9.90
C ILE A 429 -12.03 25.14 -11.42
N GLU A 430 -13.17 24.60 -11.83
CA GLU A 430 -13.60 24.47 -13.22
C GLU A 430 -13.67 25.86 -13.87
N GLN A 431 -12.92 26.09 -14.95
CA GLN A 431 -13.13 27.27 -15.80
C GLN A 431 -14.38 27.03 -16.65
N THR A 432 -15.49 27.65 -16.27
CA THR A 432 -16.67 27.73 -17.14
C THR A 432 -16.38 28.68 -18.31
N GLU A 433 -16.51 28.16 -19.52
CA GLU A 433 -16.33 28.85 -20.80
C GLU A 433 -17.23 30.09 -20.92
N GLN A 434 -16.66 31.11 -21.58
CA GLN A 434 -17.35 32.31 -22.05
C GLN A 434 -18.49 31.95 -23.00
N THR A 435 -19.73 32.31 -22.64
CA THR A 435 -20.74 32.65 -23.62
C THR A 435 -20.80 34.17 -23.77
N THR A 436 -20.51 34.64 -24.98
CA THR A 436 -20.65 36.03 -25.41
C THR A 436 -22.10 36.53 -25.24
N PRO A 437 -22.33 37.79 -24.83
CA PRO A 437 -23.66 38.32 -24.57
C PRO A 437 -24.32 38.85 -25.85
N ILE A 438 -25.64 38.62 -25.97
CA ILE A 438 -26.53 39.39 -26.82
C ILE A 438 -27.27 40.39 -25.93
N THR A 439 -27.23 41.65 -26.36
CA THR A 439 -27.97 42.86 -25.98
C THR A 439 -29.29 42.70 -25.23
N ASN A 440 -29.49 43.51 -24.19
CA ASN A 440 -30.47 44.61 -24.27
C ASN A 440 -30.23 45.71 -23.22
N GLU A 441 -30.43 46.93 -23.71
CA GLU A 441 -30.32 48.21 -23.04
C GLU A 441 -31.36 48.45 -21.93
N GLN A 442 -30.87 49.18 -20.93
CA GLN A 442 -31.47 50.32 -20.23
C GLN A 442 -32.90 50.24 -19.68
N VAL A 443 -32.98 50.44 -18.35
CA VAL A 443 -34.00 51.31 -17.75
C VAL A 443 -33.33 52.16 -16.66
N GLN A 444 -33.56 53.46 -16.70
CA GLN A 444 -33.38 54.40 -15.59
C GLN A 444 -34.38 55.56 -15.78
N PRO A 445 -34.62 56.40 -14.75
CA PRO A 445 -35.22 56.18 -13.43
C PRO A 445 -36.62 56.90 -13.38
N ASP A 446 -37.43 56.98 -12.32
CA ASP A 446 -37.16 57.76 -11.11
C ASP A 446 -38.30 57.75 -10.05
N SER A 447 -37.88 58.04 -8.81
CA SER A 447 -38.57 58.69 -7.66
C SER A 447 -39.66 57.99 -6.80
N LYS A 448 -39.20 57.62 -5.59
CA LYS A 448 -39.62 57.96 -4.18
C LYS A 448 -41.09 57.97 -3.68
N GLU A 449 -41.25 57.25 -2.54
CA GLU A 449 -42.00 57.54 -1.27
C GLU A 449 -43.51 57.88 -1.35
N GLN A 450 -44.44 57.44 -0.48
CA GLN A 450 -44.46 56.73 0.79
C GLN A 450 -45.94 56.31 1.10
N THR A 451 -46.11 55.19 1.82
CA THR A 451 -47.20 54.87 2.77
C THR A 451 -48.67 54.59 2.37
N THR A 452 -49.13 53.45 2.94
CA THR A 452 -50.45 53.08 3.53
C THR A 452 -51.56 52.39 2.71
N THR A 453 -51.92 51.20 3.24
CA THR A 453 -53.25 50.56 3.35
C THR A 453 -54.06 50.15 2.11
N GLY A 454 -54.21 48.82 1.94
CA GLY A 454 -55.50 48.12 1.89
C GLY A 454 -56.36 48.20 0.61
N GLY A 455 -56.48 47.05 -0.07
CA GLY A 455 -57.77 46.52 -0.53
C GLY A 455 -58.25 46.81 -1.97
N ILE A 456 -58.48 45.70 -2.69
CA ILE A 456 -59.65 45.39 -3.56
C ILE A 456 -59.67 45.93 -5.02
N GLU A 457 -59.73 44.94 -5.92
CA GLU A 457 -60.43 44.77 -7.23
C GLU A 457 -60.48 45.84 -8.34
N ASP A 458 -60.22 45.31 -9.55
CA ASP A 458 -60.93 45.47 -10.83
C ASP A 458 -60.93 46.77 -11.67
N VAL A 459 -60.38 46.58 -12.89
CA VAL A 459 -61.02 46.76 -14.22
C VAL A 459 -61.23 48.18 -14.77
N GLN A 460 -60.56 48.41 -15.92
CA GLN A 460 -60.94 49.25 -17.08
C GLN A 460 -61.15 50.77 -16.84
N GLN A 461 -61.01 51.69 -17.79
CA GLN A 461 -60.54 51.83 -19.18
C GLN A 461 -60.87 53.30 -19.53
N GLU A 462 -60.15 53.90 -20.50
CA GLU A 462 -60.49 55.17 -21.17
C GLU A 462 -60.39 56.45 -20.31
N SER A 463 -60.05 57.63 -20.82
CA SER A 463 -59.68 58.15 -22.14
C SER A 463 -59.33 59.63 -21.94
N ASP A 464 -58.71 60.23 -22.96
CA ASP A 464 -58.82 61.66 -23.30
C ASP A 464 -58.15 62.66 -22.34
N SER A 465 -57.61 63.80 -22.77
CA SER A 465 -57.54 64.46 -24.08
C SER A 465 -56.64 65.68 -23.92
N THR A 466 -56.09 66.17 -25.05
CA THR A 466 -55.90 67.60 -25.39
C THR A 466 -54.85 68.36 -24.56
N GLU A 467 -54.10 69.33 -25.05
CA GLU A 467 -54.01 70.12 -26.28
C GLU A 467 -52.64 70.84 -26.16
N GLN A 468 -51.79 70.81 -27.18
CA GLN A 468 -51.65 71.90 -28.17
C GLN A 468 -50.78 73.09 -27.70
N SER A 469 -49.67 73.29 -28.43
CA SER A 469 -49.34 74.51 -29.19
C SER A 469 -47.82 74.67 -29.27
N THR A 470 -47.26 74.52 -30.48
CA THR A 470 -46.68 75.60 -31.34
C THR A 470 -45.30 76.07 -30.89
N ALA A 471 -44.32 76.36 -31.75
CA ALA A 471 -44.12 76.22 -33.18
C ALA A 471 -42.66 76.66 -33.45
N GLY A 472 -42.03 76.04 -34.45
CA GLY A 472 -41.28 76.72 -35.52
C GLY A 472 -39.88 77.31 -35.26
N GLY A 473 -38.99 77.06 -36.22
CA GLY A 473 -38.12 78.13 -36.74
C GLY A 473 -36.60 77.87 -36.77
N THR A 474 -36.17 77.10 -37.78
CA THR A 474 -35.04 77.33 -38.72
C THR A 474 -33.77 78.11 -38.33
N ASP A 475 -32.66 77.46 -38.71
CA ASP A 475 -31.50 77.93 -39.50
C ASP A 475 -30.24 78.56 -38.87
N GLU A 476 -29.15 78.13 -39.52
CA GLU A 476 -27.83 78.73 -39.74
C GLU A 476 -26.64 78.40 -38.83
N GLN A 477 -25.59 77.95 -39.52
CA GLN A 477 -24.27 77.55 -39.07
C GLN A 477 -23.41 78.76 -38.68
N ALA A 478 -22.55 78.58 -37.67
CA ALA A 478 -21.28 79.27 -37.56
C ALA A 478 -20.25 78.38 -36.85
N GLU A 479 -19.05 78.37 -37.41
CA GLU A 479 -17.89 77.52 -37.14
C GLU A 479 -17.09 78.03 -35.91
N VAL A 480 -16.73 77.15 -34.96
CA VAL A 480 -15.71 77.42 -33.90
C VAL A 480 -14.93 76.12 -33.59
N GLU A 481 -13.61 76.28 -33.47
CA GLU A 481 -12.51 75.32 -33.26
C GLU A 481 -12.67 74.33 -32.07
N PRO A 482 -11.92 73.20 -32.05
CA PRO A 482 -12.18 72.06 -31.15
C PRO A 482 -11.69 72.29 -29.71
N ILE A 483 -12.53 71.93 -28.75
CA ILE A 483 -12.20 71.89 -27.31
C ILE A 483 -11.52 70.55 -26.99
N VAL A 484 -10.33 70.62 -26.41
CA VAL A 484 -9.56 69.49 -25.88
C VAL A 484 -10.28 68.90 -24.66
N GLU A 485 -10.73 67.64 -24.76
CA GLU A 485 -11.19 66.87 -23.59
C GLU A 485 -9.99 66.44 -22.74
N THR A 486 -9.93 66.94 -21.50
CA THR A 486 -9.15 66.31 -20.43
C THR A 486 -9.81 65.00 -19.98
N PRO A 487 -9.08 63.88 -19.86
CA PRO A 487 -9.63 62.64 -19.35
C PRO A 487 -9.91 62.76 -17.84
N LEU A 488 -11.14 62.42 -17.43
CA LEU A 488 -11.51 62.25 -16.03
C LEU A 488 -10.61 61.18 -15.39
N ARG A 489 -9.99 61.52 -14.25
CA ARG A 489 -9.25 60.55 -13.43
C ARG A 489 -10.20 59.48 -12.89
N PRO A 490 -9.78 58.20 -12.78
CA PRO A 490 -10.57 57.17 -12.14
C PRO A 490 -10.81 57.55 -10.66
N ILE A 491 -12.07 57.47 -10.24
CA ILE A 491 -12.48 57.64 -8.86
C ILE A 491 -11.81 56.51 -8.06
N THR A 492 -10.87 56.86 -7.19
CA THR A 492 -10.20 55.91 -6.29
C THR A 492 -11.09 55.80 -5.06
N ASP A 493 -11.63 54.61 -4.81
CA ASP A 493 -12.26 54.31 -3.53
C ASP A 493 -11.18 54.35 -2.45
N GLU A 494 -11.39 55.13 -1.39
CA GLU A 494 -10.46 55.29 -0.26
C GLU A 494 -10.95 54.54 1.00
N ILE A 495 -12.12 53.90 0.96
CA ILE A 495 -12.74 53.27 2.13
C ILE A 495 -12.53 51.77 2.09
N ALA A 496 -12.04 51.19 3.20
CA ALA A 496 -11.87 49.75 3.31
C ALA A 496 -13.20 48.99 3.46
N PRO A 497 -13.31 47.76 2.92
CA PRO A 497 -14.48 46.92 3.12
C PRO A 497 -14.79 46.67 4.60
N THR A 498 -16.05 46.86 4.98
CA THR A 498 -16.54 46.57 6.33
C THR A 498 -16.80 45.07 6.51
N ILE A 499 -16.25 44.50 7.59
CA ILE A 499 -16.53 43.12 8.03
C ILE A 499 -17.53 43.16 9.19
N SER A 500 -18.68 42.50 9.03
CA SER A 500 -19.75 42.46 10.05
C SER A 500 -20.26 41.04 10.30
N GLU A 501 -21.13 40.86 11.31
CA GLU A 501 -21.79 39.59 11.65
C GLU A 501 -20.85 38.37 11.83
N VAL A 502 -19.65 38.62 12.36
CA VAL A 502 -18.63 37.59 12.53
C VAL A 502 -19.05 36.58 13.60
N LYS A 503 -19.16 35.30 13.24
CA LYS A 503 -19.43 34.18 14.13
C LYS A 503 -18.42 33.07 13.89
N VAL A 504 -17.85 32.53 14.96
CA VAL A 504 -16.99 31.35 14.92
C VAL A 504 -17.45 30.37 15.98
N ASN A 505 -17.84 29.15 15.60
CA ASN A 505 -18.37 28.16 16.53
C ASN A 505 -17.81 26.76 16.27
N PHE A 506 -17.43 26.04 17.33
CA PHE A 506 -16.98 24.65 17.28
C PHE A 506 -18.12 23.69 17.66
N ASP A 507 -18.52 22.83 16.74
CA ASP A 507 -19.41 21.70 16.94
C ASP A 507 -18.57 20.48 17.38
N TYR A 508 -18.57 20.20 18.69
CA TYR A 508 -17.82 19.09 19.28
C TYR A 508 -18.33 17.70 18.85
N LEU A 509 -19.62 17.57 18.53
CA LEU A 509 -20.20 16.30 18.08
C LEU A 509 -19.68 15.92 16.69
N LYS A 510 -19.54 16.93 15.82
CA LYS A 510 -19.04 16.76 14.44
C LYS A 510 -17.54 17.01 14.30
N ASN A 511 -16.87 17.50 15.34
CA ASN A 511 -15.50 18.02 15.28
C ASN A 511 -15.32 19.07 14.16
N LYS A 512 -16.25 20.02 14.02
CA LYS A 512 -16.22 21.05 12.96
C LYS A 512 -16.22 22.45 13.56
N THR A 513 -15.44 23.36 13.00
CA THR A 513 -15.52 24.79 13.29
C THR A 513 -16.16 25.50 12.10
N LEU A 514 -17.20 26.28 12.34
CA LEU A 514 -17.86 27.13 11.35
C LEU A 514 -17.40 28.57 11.56
N VAL A 515 -16.93 29.23 10.49
CA VAL A 515 -16.58 30.66 10.44
C VAL A 515 -17.55 31.34 9.47
N SER A 516 -18.33 32.31 9.92
CA SER A 516 -19.24 33.09 9.07
C SER A 516 -19.14 34.59 9.34
N PHE A 517 -19.30 35.42 8.32
CA PHE A 517 -19.27 36.89 8.40
C PHE A 517 -19.95 37.51 7.16
N ARG A 518 -20.09 38.84 7.13
CA ARG A 518 -20.60 39.60 5.99
C ARG A 518 -19.61 40.68 5.55
N THR A 519 -19.52 40.91 4.24
CA THR A 519 -18.85 42.07 3.63
C THR A 519 -19.89 43.01 3.01
N ASN A 520 -19.67 44.32 3.08
CA ASN A 520 -20.55 45.36 2.50
C ASN A 520 -20.35 45.53 0.98
N GLU A 521 -19.21 45.11 0.46
CA GLU A 521 -18.81 45.32 -0.93
C GLU A 521 -17.96 44.15 -1.47
N LYS A 522 -17.64 44.22 -2.76
CA LYS A 522 -16.81 43.24 -3.45
C LYS A 522 -15.35 43.40 -3.03
N ALA A 523 -14.77 42.32 -2.51
CA ALA A 523 -13.40 42.34 -1.99
C ALA A 523 -12.70 41.00 -2.18
N LYS A 524 -11.37 41.01 -2.26
CA LYS A 524 -10.54 39.83 -2.04
C LYS A 524 -10.56 39.46 -0.57
N VAL A 525 -10.95 38.22 -0.29
CA VAL A 525 -11.19 37.73 1.06
C VAL A 525 -10.21 36.61 1.39
N THR A 526 -9.54 36.76 2.52
CA THR A 526 -8.66 35.75 3.12
C THR A 526 -9.21 35.37 4.50
N VAL A 527 -9.48 34.08 4.69
CA VAL A 527 -9.91 33.49 5.96
C VAL A 527 -8.91 32.43 6.36
N TYR A 528 -8.31 32.54 7.54
CA TYR A 528 -7.33 31.58 8.04
C TYR A 528 -7.59 31.23 9.50
N LEU A 529 -7.12 30.06 9.94
CA LEU A 529 -7.15 29.68 11.35
C LEU A 529 -5.72 29.62 11.90
N LYS A 530 -5.53 30.11 13.13
CA LYS A 530 -4.26 30.08 13.83
C LYS A 530 -4.38 29.65 15.29
N ASP A 531 -3.30 29.09 15.81
CA ASP A 531 -3.20 28.69 17.21
C ASP A 531 -2.97 29.91 18.14
N SER A 532 -2.96 29.66 19.45
CA SER A 532 -2.68 30.69 20.46
C SER A 532 -1.26 31.24 20.45
N LYS A 533 -0.33 30.58 19.75
CA LYS A 533 1.06 31.02 19.56
C LYS A 533 1.22 31.89 18.30
N GLY A 534 0.14 32.08 17.53
CA GLY A 534 0.13 32.89 16.32
C GLY A 534 0.40 32.11 15.04
N ASN A 535 0.60 30.78 15.09
CA ASN A 535 0.90 29.97 13.92
C ASN A 535 -0.37 29.71 13.11
N ILE A 536 -0.38 30.19 11.86
CA ILE A 536 -1.45 29.88 10.91
C ILE A 536 -1.30 28.43 10.46
N PHE A 537 -2.31 27.60 10.71
CA PHE A 537 -2.28 26.18 10.35
C PHE A 537 -3.20 25.85 9.16
N THR A 538 -4.07 26.76 8.73
CA THR A 538 -4.89 26.57 7.53
C THR A 538 -5.47 27.89 7.01
N TYR A 539 -5.77 27.94 5.71
CA TYR A 539 -6.57 28.97 5.06
C TYR A 539 -7.88 28.33 4.59
N LEU A 540 -9.02 28.87 5.01
CA LEU A 540 -10.36 28.46 4.55
C LEU A 540 -10.77 29.19 3.26
N LEU A 541 -10.19 30.38 3.03
CA LEU A 541 -10.23 31.19 1.81
C LEU A 541 -8.88 31.92 1.73
N LYS A 542 -8.31 32.06 0.54
CA LYS A 542 -7.08 32.83 0.35
C LYS A 542 -7.22 33.69 -0.91
N ASP A 543 -7.18 35.00 -0.70
CA ASP A 543 -7.25 36.07 -1.71
C ASP A 543 -8.38 35.88 -2.73
N ALA A 544 -9.49 35.29 -2.29
CA ALA A 544 -10.61 34.95 -3.15
C ALA A 544 -11.49 36.18 -3.35
N LEU A 545 -11.70 36.60 -4.59
CA LEU A 545 -12.61 37.70 -4.91
C LEU A 545 -14.05 37.26 -4.64
N THR A 546 -14.74 37.91 -3.71
CA THR A 546 -16.14 37.64 -3.37
C THR A 546 -16.99 38.88 -3.57
N GLU A 547 -18.22 38.71 -4.03
CA GLU A 547 -19.23 39.77 -4.02
C GLU A 547 -19.61 40.18 -2.58
N ALA A 548 -20.28 41.33 -2.44
CA ALA A 548 -20.86 41.76 -1.17
C ALA A 548 -21.85 40.71 -0.64
N GLY A 549 -21.79 40.40 0.65
CA GLY A 549 -22.77 39.50 1.28
C GLY A 549 -22.20 38.56 2.33
N SER A 550 -22.98 37.53 2.66
CA SER A 550 -22.63 36.53 3.66
C SER A 550 -21.66 35.47 3.13
N ILE A 551 -20.58 35.26 3.88
CA ILE A 551 -19.56 34.25 3.61
C ILE A 551 -19.52 33.29 4.78
N SER A 552 -19.51 31.99 4.50
CA SER A 552 -19.46 30.93 5.51
C SER A 552 -18.51 29.82 5.08
N LYS A 553 -17.64 29.38 5.99
CA LYS A 553 -16.64 28.33 5.77
C LYS A 553 -16.56 27.39 6.96
N GLU A 554 -16.42 26.11 6.68
CA GLU A 554 -16.24 25.07 7.68
C GLU A 554 -14.81 24.53 7.70
N TYR A 555 -14.33 24.17 8.88
CA TYR A 555 -13.05 23.52 9.11
C TYR A 555 -13.22 22.25 9.93
N ASN A 556 -12.64 21.14 9.47
CA ASN A 556 -12.58 19.91 10.27
C ASN A 556 -11.55 20.07 11.41
N SER A 557 -12.04 20.30 12.62
CA SER A 557 -11.25 20.53 13.83
C SER A 557 -10.83 19.24 14.53
N TYR A 558 -11.01 18.08 13.89
CA TYR A 558 -10.64 16.76 14.43
C TYR A 558 -9.16 16.64 14.81
N SER A 559 -8.25 17.35 14.15
CA SER A 559 -6.82 17.34 14.48
C SER A 559 -6.42 18.35 15.57
N LEU A 560 -7.27 19.33 15.89
CA LEU A 560 -6.95 20.37 16.86
C LEU A 560 -6.94 19.82 18.29
N ALA A 561 -5.93 20.16 19.08
CA ALA A 561 -5.96 19.87 20.51
C ALA A 561 -7.08 20.68 21.19
N ASN A 562 -7.47 20.28 22.41
CA ASN A 562 -8.35 21.15 23.18
C ASN A 562 -7.60 22.44 23.52
N GLY A 563 -8.23 23.59 23.31
CA GLY A 563 -7.59 24.88 23.52
C GLY A 563 -8.25 26.02 22.75
N LYS A 564 -7.68 27.21 22.92
CA LYS A 564 -8.14 28.44 22.30
C LYS A 564 -7.45 28.67 20.96
N TYR A 565 -8.23 29.03 19.96
CA TYR A 565 -7.84 29.26 18.56
C TYR A 565 -8.43 30.57 18.04
N TYR A 566 -7.98 31.00 16.87
CA TYR A 566 -8.40 32.26 16.26
C TYR A 566 -8.69 32.06 14.78
N ALA A 567 -9.73 32.73 14.27
CA ALA A 567 -10.02 32.81 12.84
C ALA A 567 -9.71 34.23 12.37
N GLY A 568 -8.70 34.40 11.53
CA GLY A 568 -8.39 35.70 10.93
C GLY A 568 -9.17 35.87 9.63
N ILE A 569 -9.83 37.01 9.50
CA ILE A 569 -10.57 37.41 8.30
C ILE A 569 -9.94 38.71 7.82
N ILE A 570 -9.53 38.75 6.56
CA ILE A 570 -8.95 39.91 5.89
C ILE A 570 -9.74 40.15 4.61
N THR A 571 -10.10 41.41 4.36
CA THR A 571 -10.74 41.85 3.12
C THR A 571 -9.93 42.96 2.50
N VAL A 572 -9.75 42.92 1.17
CA VAL A 572 -9.03 43.94 0.39
C VAL A 572 -9.88 44.27 -0.84
N ASP A 573 -10.30 45.51 -1.03
CA ASP A 573 -11.05 45.91 -2.22
C ASP A 573 -10.15 45.98 -3.48
N LEU A 574 -10.71 46.46 -4.60
CA LEU A 574 -9.98 46.63 -5.86
C LEU A 574 -9.05 47.86 -5.88
N SER A 575 -9.26 48.81 -4.97
CA SER A 575 -8.42 49.99 -4.75
C SER A 575 -7.28 49.73 -3.74
N ASN A 576 -7.19 48.50 -3.21
CA ASN A 576 -6.28 48.02 -2.19
C ASN A 576 -6.53 48.53 -0.75
N ASN A 577 -7.71 49.04 -0.42
CA ASN A 577 -8.04 49.34 0.97
C ASN A 577 -8.35 48.04 1.71
N ARG A 578 -7.86 47.94 2.96
CA ARG A 578 -7.80 46.68 3.71
C ARG A 578 -8.53 46.78 5.05
N SER A 579 -9.33 45.76 5.36
CA SER A 579 -9.91 45.54 6.69
C SER A 579 -9.57 44.14 7.21
N SER A 580 -9.56 43.98 8.54
CA SER A 580 -9.32 42.66 9.13
C SER A 580 -9.89 42.53 10.54
N THR A 581 -10.27 41.31 10.91
CA THR A 581 -10.72 40.93 12.26
C THR A 581 -10.19 39.56 12.66
N LEU A 582 -10.19 39.28 13.96
CA LEU A 582 -9.58 38.07 14.53
C LEU A 582 -10.41 37.50 15.72
N PRO A 583 -11.64 37.03 15.48
CA PRO A 583 -12.43 36.30 16.49
C PRO A 583 -11.69 35.07 17.02
N SER A 584 -11.85 34.78 18.32
CA SER A 584 -11.38 33.54 18.95
C SER A 584 -12.49 32.50 19.11
N PHE A 585 -12.12 31.21 19.11
CA PHE A 585 -13.00 30.09 19.43
C PHE A 585 -12.26 29.04 20.27
N GLU A 586 -12.99 28.17 20.97
CA GLU A 586 -12.42 27.09 21.76
C GLU A 586 -12.78 25.72 21.21
N VAL A 587 -11.78 24.85 21.10
CA VAL A 587 -11.96 23.43 20.81
C VAL A 587 -12.01 22.70 22.15
N ASN A 588 -13.15 22.07 22.45
CA ASN A 588 -13.38 21.33 23.69
C ASN A 588 -13.94 19.94 23.35
N LYS A 589 -13.07 19.00 22.98
CA LYS A 589 -13.45 17.61 22.63
C LYS A 589 -13.77 16.79 23.86
N ASP A 590 -14.67 15.82 23.65
CA ASP A 590 -14.98 14.79 24.65
C ASP A 590 -13.72 13.98 24.98
N LYS A 591 -13.50 13.73 26.27
CA LYS A 591 -12.37 12.95 26.82
C LYS A 591 -12.81 11.62 27.43
N THR A 592 -14.12 11.35 27.46
CA THR A 592 -14.67 10.18 28.12
C THR A 592 -15.04 9.13 27.08
N ALA A 593 -14.64 7.89 27.34
CA ALA A 593 -15.03 6.79 26.45
C ALA A 593 -16.51 6.44 26.65
N PRO A 594 -17.21 5.99 25.58
CA PRO A 594 -18.56 5.47 25.70
C PRO A 594 -18.68 4.41 26.79
N LYS A 595 -19.65 4.53 27.69
CA LYS A 595 -19.89 3.57 28.76
C LYS A 595 -20.89 2.51 28.33
N PHE A 596 -20.56 1.26 28.61
CA PHE A 596 -21.46 0.12 28.44
C PHE A 596 -22.26 -0.14 29.71
N SER A 597 -23.55 -0.44 29.56
CA SER A 597 -24.43 -0.92 30.62
C SER A 597 -25.35 -2.03 30.10
N SER A 598 -26.02 -2.74 31.00
CA SER A 598 -26.99 -3.81 30.66
C SER A 598 -26.46 -4.88 29.71
N VAL A 599 -25.16 -5.21 29.81
CA VAL A 599 -24.48 -6.17 28.92
C VAL A 599 -24.89 -7.59 29.26
N LYS A 600 -25.58 -8.27 28.34
CA LYS A 600 -26.08 -9.63 28.49
C LYS A 600 -25.87 -10.42 27.19
N ALA A 601 -25.47 -11.68 27.32
CA ALA A 601 -25.54 -12.66 26.24
C ALA A 601 -26.23 -13.92 26.77
N SER A 602 -27.23 -14.40 26.03
CA SER A 602 -27.97 -15.62 26.34
C SER A 602 -28.11 -16.47 25.09
N ILE A 603 -28.49 -17.74 25.26
CA ILE A 603 -28.64 -18.68 24.15
C ILE A 603 -29.89 -19.53 24.32
N ASP A 604 -30.66 -19.64 23.24
CA ASP A 604 -31.69 -20.66 23.06
C ASP A 604 -31.06 -21.84 22.31
N ASN A 605 -30.68 -22.88 23.06
CA ASN A 605 -30.07 -24.09 22.50
C ASN A 605 -31.05 -24.92 21.65
N LYS A 606 -32.37 -24.74 21.81
CA LYS A 606 -33.36 -25.46 20.97
C LYS A 606 -33.47 -24.81 19.60
N LYS A 607 -33.39 -23.48 19.54
CA LYS A 607 -33.44 -22.69 18.29
C LYS A 607 -32.06 -22.40 17.71
N ASN A 608 -30.98 -22.88 18.34
CA ASN A 608 -29.60 -22.59 17.98
C ASN A 608 -29.33 -21.08 17.79
N LYS A 609 -29.86 -20.24 18.68
CA LYS A 609 -29.78 -18.78 18.53
C LYS A 609 -29.24 -18.13 19.80
N ALA A 610 -28.19 -17.34 19.66
CA ALA A 610 -27.66 -16.50 20.73
C ALA A 610 -28.23 -15.09 20.61
N HIS A 611 -28.62 -14.50 21.75
CA HIS A 611 -29.17 -13.16 21.89
C HIS A 611 -28.20 -12.31 22.72
N ILE A 612 -27.72 -11.22 22.13
CA ILE A 612 -26.76 -10.29 22.72
C ILE A 612 -27.45 -8.93 22.87
N THR A 613 -27.43 -8.38 24.08
CA THR A 613 -28.00 -7.06 24.38
C THR A 613 -27.01 -6.24 25.20
N PHE A 614 -26.87 -4.96 24.88
CA PHE A 614 -26.09 -4.00 25.66
C PHE A 614 -26.61 -2.59 25.41
N LYS A 615 -26.27 -1.63 26.28
CA LYS A 615 -26.62 -0.22 26.14
C LYS A 615 -25.36 0.65 26.13
N THR A 616 -25.30 1.63 25.22
CA THR A 616 -24.31 2.71 25.26
C THR A 616 -24.96 3.99 25.80
N ASN A 617 -24.21 4.77 26.59
CA ASN A 617 -24.63 6.08 27.11
C ASN A 617 -24.67 7.19 26.03
N GLU A 618 -23.90 7.02 24.96
CA GLU A 618 -23.71 8.01 23.91
C GLU A 618 -23.65 7.37 22.52
N THR A 619 -23.72 8.22 21.49
CA THR A 619 -23.65 7.81 20.08
C THR A 619 -22.20 7.50 19.72
N ALA A 620 -21.93 6.28 19.27
CA ALA A 620 -20.57 5.83 19.00
C ALA A 620 -20.54 4.84 17.84
N LYS A 621 -19.36 4.67 17.22
CA LYS A 621 -19.10 3.56 16.31
C LYS A 621 -18.95 2.27 17.10
N VAL A 622 -19.90 1.35 16.90
CA VAL A 622 -20.00 0.11 17.65
C VAL A 622 -19.55 -1.08 16.81
N THR A 623 -18.70 -1.93 17.41
CA THR A 623 -18.27 -3.22 16.86
C THR A 623 -18.65 -4.32 17.85
N VAL A 624 -19.26 -5.40 17.36
CA VAL A 624 -19.69 -6.57 18.14
C VAL A 624 -19.25 -7.83 17.40
N TYR A 625 -18.52 -8.71 18.08
CA TYR A 625 -18.00 -9.92 17.47
C TYR A 625 -17.82 -11.07 18.47
N ILE A 626 -17.81 -12.29 17.94
CA ILE A 626 -17.77 -13.52 18.74
C ILE A 626 -16.39 -14.18 18.59
N LYS A 627 -15.83 -14.65 19.71
CA LYS A 627 -14.59 -15.43 19.77
C LYS A 627 -14.84 -16.83 20.33
N ASN A 628 -14.05 -17.80 19.88
CA ASN A 628 -13.94 -19.11 20.55
C ASN A 628 -12.99 -19.03 21.78
N SER A 629 -12.83 -20.16 22.48
CA SER A 629 -11.92 -20.29 23.63
C SER A 629 -10.44 -20.05 23.31
N SER A 630 -10.01 -20.24 22.06
CA SER A 630 -8.64 -19.95 21.61
C SER A 630 -8.43 -18.47 21.22
N GLY A 631 -9.43 -17.61 21.43
CA GLY A 631 -9.37 -16.19 21.08
C GLY A 631 -9.56 -15.87 19.59
N LYS A 632 -9.81 -16.86 18.74
CA LYS A 632 -10.09 -16.68 17.30
C LYS A 632 -11.46 -16.05 17.11
N ILE A 633 -11.52 -14.99 16.31
CA ILE A 633 -12.78 -14.34 15.91
C ILE A 633 -13.52 -15.25 14.94
N LEU A 634 -14.78 -15.55 15.25
CA LEU A 634 -15.66 -16.41 14.47
C LEU A 634 -16.59 -15.61 13.56
N SER A 635 -17.09 -14.47 14.04
CA SER A 635 -18.04 -13.65 13.29
C SER A 635 -18.12 -12.24 13.86
N TYR A 636 -18.34 -11.25 12.99
CA TYR A 636 -18.73 -9.89 13.36
C TYR A 636 -20.24 -9.77 13.18
N LEU A 637 -20.95 -9.44 14.26
CA LEU A 637 -22.39 -9.13 14.23
C LEU A 637 -22.60 -7.67 13.81
N LYS A 638 -21.65 -6.80 14.20
CA LYS A 638 -21.62 -5.38 13.85
C LYS A 638 -20.17 -4.92 13.76
N LYS A 639 -19.80 -4.11 12.77
CA LYS A 639 -18.41 -3.67 12.60
C LYS A 639 -18.35 -2.19 12.22
N ASP A 640 -17.78 -1.39 13.12
CA ASP A 640 -17.57 0.06 12.97
C ASP A 640 -18.81 0.87 12.56
N ILE A 641 -20.01 0.45 13.01
CA ILE A 641 -21.26 1.09 12.62
C ILE A 641 -21.62 2.19 13.62
N LEU A 642 -21.77 3.43 13.15
CA LEU A 642 -22.25 4.55 13.95
C LEU A 642 -23.65 4.23 14.48
N THR A 643 -23.80 4.22 15.81
CA THR A 643 -25.01 3.77 16.49
C THR A 643 -25.41 4.80 17.52
N LYS A 644 -26.67 5.23 17.51
CA LYS A 644 -27.21 6.15 18.50
C LYS A 644 -27.12 5.56 19.91
N ALA A 645 -26.98 6.42 20.91
CA ALA A 645 -27.06 6.06 22.32
C ALA A 645 -28.34 5.26 22.60
N GLY A 646 -28.24 4.24 23.46
CA GLY A 646 -29.39 3.41 23.82
C GLY A 646 -29.13 1.91 23.72
N THR A 647 -30.21 1.14 23.78
CA THR A 647 -30.16 -0.33 23.81
C THR A 647 -29.93 -0.89 22.41
N ILE A 648 -28.97 -1.79 22.30
CA ILE A 648 -28.55 -2.46 21.07
C ILE A 648 -28.74 -3.96 21.26
N ASN A 649 -29.48 -4.58 20.34
CA ASN A 649 -29.73 -6.02 20.31
C ASN A 649 -29.07 -6.62 19.06
N GLN A 650 -28.45 -7.79 19.21
CA GLN A 650 -27.82 -8.55 18.13
C GLN A 650 -28.13 -10.03 18.31
N ASP A 651 -28.44 -10.70 17.21
CA ASP A 651 -28.72 -12.13 17.17
C ASP A 651 -27.63 -12.86 16.41
N TYR A 652 -27.31 -14.09 16.85
CA TYR A 652 -26.33 -14.93 16.17
C TYR A 652 -26.80 -16.38 16.04
N ASN A 653 -26.69 -16.94 14.83
CA ASN A 653 -26.97 -18.34 14.57
C ASN A 653 -25.79 -19.22 15.00
N THR A 654 -26.06 -20.15 15.92
CA THR A 654 -25.06 -21.03 16.53
C THR A 654 -25.01 -22.42 15.90
N ASN A 655 -25.70 -22.68 14.77
CA ASN A 655 -25.71 -23.98 14.09
C ASN A 655 -24.32 -24.53 13.79
N SER A 656 -23.38 -23.65 13.41
CA SER A 656 -21.99 -24.01 13.11
C SER A 656 -21.10 -24.14 14.34
N LEU A 657 -21.56 -23.72 15.53
CA LEU A 657 -20.78 -23.80 16.76
C LEU A 657 -20.85 -25.20 17.39
N GLY A 658 -19.70 -25.68 17.88
CA GLY A 658 -19.63 -26.87 18.72
C GLY A 658 -20.05 -26.57 20.16
N ASN A 659 -20.07 -27.60 21.01
CA ASN A 659 -20.32 -27.40 22.43
C ASN A 659 -19.13 -26.66 23.07
N GLY A 660 -19.41 -25.65 23.88
CA GLY A 660 -18.37 -24.86 24.52
C GLY A 660 -18.78 -23.43 24.86
N LYS A 661 -17.90 -22.74 25.58
CA LYS A 661 -18.06 -21.33 25.95
C LYS A 661 -17.52 -20.41 24.84
N TYR A 662 -18.30 -19.41 24.48
CA TYR A 662 -17.97 -18.41 23.46
C TYR A 662 -18.03 -17.02 24.07
N SER A 663 -17.07 -16.17 23.72
CA SER A 663 -16.98 -14.79 24.21
C SER A 663 -17.55 -13.84 23.17
N VAL A 664 -18.36 -12.88 23.61
CA VAL A 664 -18.85 -11.76 22.79
C VAL A 664 -18.12 -10.51 23.22
N VAL A 665 -17.39 -9.89 22.30
CA VAL A 665 -16.67 -8.64 22.54
C VAL A 665 -17.42 -7.50 21.87
N MET A 666 -17.70 -6.45 22.64
CA MET A 666 -18.32 -5.22 22.17
C MET A 666 -17.36 -4.07 22.41
N SER A 667 -17.10 -3.26 21.39
CA SER A 667 -16.33 -2.03 21.54
C SER A 667 -17.05 -0.84 20.93
N ALA A 668 -17.02 0.30 21.61
CA ALA A 668 -17.62 1.54 21.17
C ALA A 668 -16.54 2.62 21.11
N THR A 669 -16.52 3.39 20.02
CA THR A 669 -15.58 4.49 19.81
C THR A 669 -16.38 5.74 19.44
N ASP A 670 -16.29 6.80 20.23
CA ASP A 670 -16.97 8.06 19.94
C ASP A 670 -16.31 8.83 18.77
N THR A 671 -16.80 10.02 18.46
CA THR A 671 -16.23 10.88 17.41
C THR A 671 -14.88 11.49 17.82
N SER A 672 -14.57 11.53 19.12
CA SER A 672 -13.31 11.98 19.71
C SER A 672 -12.26 10.86 19.87
N LYS A 673 -12.56 9.65 19.35
CA LYS A 673 -11.75 8.42 19.45
C LYS A 673 -11.58 7.82 20.85
N ASN A 674 -12.32 8.28 21.84
CA ASN A 674 -12.34 7.60 23.12
C ASN A 674 -13.03 6.24 22.92
N ARG A 675 -12.33 5.18 23.33
CA ARG A 675 -12.75 3.80 23.10
C ARG A 675 -12.93 3.06 24.39
N SER A 676 -14.02 2.33 24.49
CA SER A 676 -14.25 1.34 25.53
C SER A 676 -14.50 -0.04 24.91
N THR A 677 -14.27 -1.08 25.69
CA THR A 677 -14.55 -2.46 25.30
C THR A 677 -15.10 -3.22 26.49
N VAL A 678 -16.15 -4.01 26.26
CA VAL A 678 -16.73 -4.93 27.25
C VAL A 678 -16.85 -6.32 26.63
N THR A 679 -16.69 -7.35 27.46
CA THR A 679 -16.80 -8.75 27.02
C THR A 679 -17.82 -9.48 27.89
N THR A 680 -18.68 -10.27 27.26
CA THR A 680 -19.56 -11.24 27.93
C THR A 680 -19.42 -12.61 27.26
N SER A 681 -20.18 -13.61 27.69
CA SER A 681 -20.08 -14.96 27.12
C SER A 681 -21.39 -15.72 27.17
N PHE A 682 -21.55 -16.70 26.27
CA PHE A 682 -22.63 -17.69 26.30
C PHE A 682 -22.06 -19.11 26.09
N VAL A 683 -22.81 -20.14 26.47
CA VAL A 683 -22.37 -21.55 26.37
C VAL A 683 -23.30 -22.34 25.46
N VAL A 684 -22.75 -22.91 24.40
CA VAL A 684 -23.46 -23.81 23.49
C VAL A 684 -23.43 -25.22 24.06
N ASN A 685 -24.60 -25.83 24.23
CA ASN A 685 -24.76 -27.21 24.72
C ASN A 685 -25.76 -27.98 23.82
N LYS A 686 -25.28 -28.49 22.69
CA LYS A 686 -26.06 -29.34 21.79
C LYS A 686 -26.06 -30.79 22.28
N VAL A 687 -27.25 -31.38 22.33
CA VAL A 687 -27.43 -32.82 22.60
C VAL A 687 -27.03 -33.59 21.33
N VAL A 688 -25.87 -34.24 21.35
CA VAL A 688 -25.42 -35.09 20.24
C VAL A 688 -26.22 -36.40 20.29
N LYS A 689 -27.17 -36.60 19.36
CA LYS A 689 -27.80 -37.91 19.18
C LYS A 689 -26.78 -38.89 18.61
N THR A 690 -26.33 -39.85 19.41
CA THR A 690 -25.41 -40.90 18.98
C THR A 690 -26.07 -41.82 17.94
N LYS A 691 -25.48 -41.92 16.75
CA LYS A 691 -25.94 -42.85 15.72
C LYS A 691 -25.41 -44.25 16.05
N THR A 692 -26.31 -45.21 16.25
CA THR A 692 -25.96 -46.62 16.46
C THR A 692 -26.35 -47.46 15.25
N GLY A 693 -25.68 -48.59 15.05
CA GLY A 693 -26.07 -49.59 14.06
C GLY A 693 -25.86 -51.00 14.57
N LYS A 694 -26.53 -51.98 13.98
CA LYS A 694 -26.42 -53.40 14.36
C LYS A 694 -25.68 -54.20 13.29
N VAL A 695 -24.78 -55.09 13.73
CA VAL A 695 -24.02 -55.98 12.85
C VAL A 695 -24.95 -57.04 12.24
N THR A 696 -24.94 -57.18 10.91
CA THR A 696 -25.88 -58.07 10.19
C THR A 696 -25.30 -59.45 9.88
N VAL A 697 -23.97 -59.62 9.94
CA VAL A 697 -23.25 -60.86 9.61
C VAL A 697 -22.76 -61.59 10.86
N SER A 698 -22.53 -62.91 10.75
CA SER A 698 -22.07 -63.77 11.85
C SER A 698 -20.78 -63.27 12.51
N ARG A 699 -19.82 -62.79 11.70
CA ARG A 699 -18.57 -62.21 12.16
C ARG A 699 -18.15 -61.06 11.25
N LEU A 700 -17.92 -59.88 11.84
CA LEU A 700 -17.48 -58.68 11.12
C LEU A 700 -16.13 -58.21 11.65
N ASN A 701 -15.11 -58.14 10.79
CA ASN A 701 -13.77 -57.69 11.19
C ASN A 701 -13.75 -56.18 11.45
N VAL A 702 -13.12 -55.80 12.57
CA VAL A 702 -12.79 -54.41 12.91
C VAL A 702 -11.34 -54.16 12.50
N ARG A 703 -11.08 -53.09 11.76
CA ARG A 703 -9.77 -52.78 11.17
C ARG A 703 -9.21 -51.45 11.66
N THR A 704 -7.88 -51.29 11.57
CA THR A 704 -7.18 -50.04 11.92
C THR A 704 -7.50 -48.87 10.98
N SER A 705 -7.86 -49.14 9.72
CA SER A 705 -8.15 -48.14 8.70
C SER A 705 -9.36 -48.52 7.84
N ALA A 706 -9.93 -47.55 7.12
CA ALA A 706 -11.09 -47.72 6.23
C ALA A 706 -10.73 -48.45 4.91
N SER A 707 -10.17 -49.65 5.03
CA SER A 707 -9.70 -50.45 3.89
C SER A 707 -9.70 -51.93 4.24
N THR A 708 -9.95 -52.79 3.24
CA THR A 708 -9.82 -54.26 3.39
C THR A 708 -8.37 -54.68 3.61
N LYS A 709 -7.39 -53.85 3.23
CA LYS A 709 -5.95 -54.04 3.51
C LYS A 709 -5.56 -53.60 4.93
N GLY A 710 -6.44 -52.92 5.67
CA GLY A 710 -6.17 -52.49 7.04
C GLY A 710 -6.03 -53.68 8.00
N ARG A 711 -5.07 -53.62 8.93
CA ARG A 711 -4.83 -54.68 9.92
C ARG A 711 -6.09 -54.92 10.75
N VAL A 712 -6.47 -56.19 10.93
CA VAL A 712 -7.61 -56.59 11.77
C VAL A 712 -7.21 -56.45 13.24
N ILE A 713 -8.00 -55.70 14.00
CA ILE A 713 -7.79 -55.45 15.44
C ILE A 713 -8.84 -56.14 16.31
N GLY A 714 -9.80 -56.82 15.69
CA GLY A 714 -10.82 -57.58 16.39
C GLY A 714 -11.98 -57.93 15.47
N SER A 715 -13.06 -58.44 16.06
CA SER A 715 -14.29 -58.72 15.33
C SER A 715 -15.54 -58.48 16.19
N LEU A 716 -16.67 -58.29 15.51
CA LEU A 716 -17.99 -58.14 16.10
C LEU A 716 -18.88 -59.32 15.71
N LYS A 717 -19.84 -59.66 16.58
CA LYS A 717 -20.81 -60.73 16.36
C LYS A 717 -22.11 -60.20 15.76
N LYS A 718 -22.89 -61.08 15.12
CA LYS A 718 -24.24 -60.74 14.62
C LYS A 718 -25.11 -60.12 15.72
N ASN A 719 -25.90 -59.12 15.36
CA ASN A 719 -26.78 -58.31 16.22
C ASN A 719 -26.07 -57.45 17.27
N GLN A 720 -24.74 -57.46 17.34
CA GLN A 720 -24.00 -56.56 18.22
C GLN A 720 -24.24 -55.10 17.79
N THR A 721 -24.69 -54.27 18.73
CA THR A 721 -24.89 -52.84 18.51
C THR A 721 -23.55 -52.11 18.62
N VAL A 722 -23.27 -51.23 17.67
CA VAL A 722 -22.08 -50.37 17.65
C VAL A 722 -22.47 -48.91 17.57
N THR A 723 -21.70 -48.06 18.24
CA THR A 723 -21.81 -46.61 18.11
C THR A 723 -20.96 -46.15 16.93
N ILE A 724 -21.61 -45.49 15.96
CA ILE A 724 -20.96 -44.95 14.76
C ILE A 724 -20.47 -43.54 15.09
N VAL A 725 -19.17 -43.34 14.99
CA VAL A 725 -18.47 -42.06 15.25
C VAL A 725 -18.43 -41.22 13.98
N SER A 726 -18.16 -41.85 12.83
CA SER A 726 -18.14 -41.18 11.53
C SER A 726 -18.27 -42.18 10.37
N THR A 727 -18.50 -41.67 9.16
CA THR A 727 -18.54 -42.47 7.93
C THR A 727 -17.42 -42.01 7.00
N THR A 728 -16.70 -42.96 6.39
CA THR A 728 -15.62 -42.68 5.44
C THR A 728 -15.78 -43.64 4.26
N GLY A 729 -16.31 -43.13 3.14
CA GLY A 729 -16.68 -43.96 1.99
C GLY A 729 -17.63 -45.09 2.39
N SER A 730 -17.27 -46.32 2.02
CA SER A 730 -18.03 -47.54 2.35
C SER A 730 -17.73 -48.11 3.75
N TRP A 731 -17.13 -47.33 4.65
CA TRP A 731 -16.76 -47.76 6.01
C TRP A 731 -17.38 -46.88 7.10
N TYR A 732 -17.76 -47.51 8.20
CA TYR A 732 -18.07 -46.82 9.45
C TYR A 732 -16.86 -46.86 10.38
N LYS A 733 -16.52 -45.69 10.96
CA LYS A 733 -15.68 -45.63 12.15
C LYS A 733 -16.57 -45.82 13.36
N ILE A 734 -16.26 -46.80 14.18
CA ILE A 734 -17.04 -47.17 15.37
C ILE A 734 -16.20 -47.07 16.63
N LYS A 735 -16.87 -46.92 17.77
CA LYS A 735 -16.23 -47.14 19.08
C LYS A 735 -16.00 -48.64 19.27
N TYR A 736 -14.79 -49.05 19.65
CA TYR A 736 -14.42 -50.44 19.89
C TYR A 736 -13.53 -50.53 21.13
N GLY A 737 -14.09 -51.05 22.24
CA GLY A 737 -13.43 -51.01 23.55
C GLY A 737 -13.13 -49.57 24.00
N LYS A 738 -11.88 -49.31 24.38
CA LYS A 738 -11.36 -47.97 24.72
C LYS A 738 -10.87 -47.17 23.51
N THR A 739 -10.89 -47.74 22.30
CA THR A 739 -10.37 -47.11 21.08
C THR A 739 -11.46 -46.99 20.01
N THR A 740 -11.07 -46.66 18.79
CA THR A 740 -11.95 -46.68 17.61
C THR A 740 -11.40 -47.62 16.55
N GLY A 741 -12.30 -48.23 15.77
CA GLY A 741 -11.94 -49.08 14.63
C GLY A 741 -12.89 -48.88 13.46
N TYR A 742 -12.54 -49.46 12.31
CA TYR A 742 -13.32 -49.34 11.08
C TYR A 742 -13.98 -50.67 10.72
N VAL A 743 -15.26 -50.61 10.32
CA VAL A 743 -16.05 -51.75 9.84
C VAL A 743 -16.75 -51.39 8.53
N SER A 744 -16.96 -52.36 7.65
CA SER A 744 -17.65 -52.09 6.38
C SER A 744 -19.11 -51.72 6.64
N LYS A 745 -19.57 -50.64 6.01
CA LYS A 745 -20.94 -50.13 6.11
C LYS A 745 -21.97 -51.15 5.62
N SER A 746 -21.61 -51.98 4.64
CA SER A 746 -22.48 -53.01 4.06
C SER A 746 -23.01 -54.02 5.09
N TYR A 747 -22.37 -54.12 6.26
CA TYR A 747 -22.69 -55.11 7.28
C TYR A 747 -23.22 -54.50 8.59
N ILE A 748 -23.61 -53.22 8.57
CA ILE A 748 -24.20 -52.50 9.70
C ILE A 748 -25.53 -51.88 9.25
N LYS A 749 -26.64 -52.24 9.92
CA LYS A 749 -28.00 -51.71 9.66
C LYS A 749 -28.44 -50.71 10.72
#